data_AF-A0A1R0X049-F1
#
_entry.id   AF-A0A1R0X049-F1
#
_cell.length_a   1.000
_cell.length_b   1.000
_cell.length_c   1.000
_cell.angle_alpha   90.00
_cell.angle_beta   90.00
_cell.angle_gamma   90.00
#
_symmetry.space_group_name_H-M   'P 1'
#
loop_
_entity.id
_entity.type
_entity.pdbx_description
1 polymer ?
#
loop_
_entity_poly.entity_id
_entity_poly.type
_entity_poly.pdbx_seq_one_letter_code
_entity_poly.pdbx_strand_id
1 'polypeptide(L)'
;MKKSIWLSIVTIFLFQSIASSVFSEESVNDTSNNLPKTATAVIEKINKDMAELYKKSNYYTMETNKGKLREDLLQNQIKSNNSNFEIVYGGNHEWLEHSNMFAFSGYSIDGDSVSTEGAPWYAGWSGIQIQNFNMIKEPWKDSGVKSSYKIRKNDFDAFVGRDIEYLANSGGTFEQAIVTGLNLSYAGKKYERFIYNNQDKEYKDRVVYTQNTTPSKGGRWIDYVHVLQPPTYLSWGSGRIYIQGSNGNITYLGIPIAPFILQVNDLSPHFETLPTGAVAGQEVTVGIRLRSSFATQKTTDYAWKITSNGKEIPVRYHGHASTLAGEIMLAANTADNILFATFTMPDEDVYIQFNLNRLKSPNEVFYGNNEIYGWIKKVNSMPTTKGSFDLDYNVLSKKVKFGLADGAAIKAVLQPQYSDFTWSGNATGALEVINNSDTIYRYFRVENNPLVNDAASTIVRQPDIIASLQRPDFGDDPVNGKWYINPAPYTPNQKSGNISFQGTVSRNFTRNYQVCSTTKNGQGKDVESCQTYTESGSTSAPFTPGEDVKTIRSYIYNGAKQIAPKLYKNSIDKNKADSLIRKLLWTSEPYNYNVIRWTAHEDENKNLQDWTKVKGQFERIFTQQASGDIGWKVENSMAQAYKKARATAKKMLNDKSNYDTAVFATDKQLQGYDYPIKSGYYFNPVGTYTFTLETVTFKDTDKDTKDHKDLVEELTNSFRYETDLMYINNDKVAVNLRNEPLSKNGNNFARKPAALSVEDNTGVNDAKLLTVENSFTKDVEEIPYSQERESDNGTHEFWKNILEGYSQSSTLGSFDNFKYREYVGLNQNMYKITEKSTVTITINKDHIPVYTTAEMPDGKYYVKAWLADVELSKSTNAYKSLGKLVGIKPLDQIEVTVKGSMFDDLNN
;
A
#
# COMPACT_ATOMS: atom_id res chain seq x y z
N MET A 1 47.78 36.24 42.71
CA MET A 1 48.93 35.49 43.25
C MET A 1 49.67 34.86 42.07
N LYS A 2 50.83 35.41 41.67
CA LYS A 2 52.18 34.84 41.88
C LYS A 2 52.33 33.45 41.21
N LYS A 3 53.02 33.35 40.04
CA LYS A 3 54.47 32.98 39.88
C LYS A 3 54.74 31.55 40.41
N SER A 4 55.45 30.59 39.78
CA SER A 4 56.40 30.51 38.65
C SER A 4 57.05 29.09 38.68
N ILE A 5 57.68 28.62 37.58
CA ILE A 5 58.94 27.79 37.50
C ILE A 5 58.85 26.29 37.94
N TRP A 6 59.46 25.25 37.31
CA TRP A 6 60.39 25.04 36.18
C TRP A 6 60.39 23.54 35.74
N LEU A 7 60.60 23.30 34.43
CA LEU A 7 61.56 22.38 33.77
C LEU A 7 61.60 20.85 34.04
N SER A 8 61.43 20.05 32.98
CA SER A 8 62.46 19.09 32.48
C SER A 8 62.09 18.51 31.09
N ILE A 9 63.07 18.58 30.19
CA ILE A 9 63.15 18.08 28.81
C ILE A 9 63.88 16.73 28.85
N VAL A 10 63.33 15.65 28.26
CA VAL A 10 63.93 14.52 27.48
C VAL A 10 62.70 13.66 27.11
N THR A 11 62.33 13.26 25.89
CA THR A 11 62.98 12.36 24.92
C THR A 11 61.95 12.15 23.80
N ILE A 12 62.30 12.31 22.52
CA ILE A 12 62.15 11.31 21.44
C ILE A 12 62.74 11.96 20.17
N PHE A 13 63.88 11.42 19.78
CA PHE A 13 64.62 11.65 18.54
C PHE A 13 64.59 10.33 17.74
N LEU A 14 64.75 10.41 16.42
CA LEU A 14 64.71 9.34 15.39
C LEU A 14 63.29 8.97 14.93
N PHE A 15 62.84 9.11 13.68
CA PHE A 15 63.50 9.12 12.37
C PHE A 15 62.79 10.10 11.41
N GLN A 16 63.56 11.04 10.84
CA GLN A 16 63.31 11.69 9.54
C GLN A 16 64.65 11.68 8.78
N SER A 17 64.58 11.63 7.45
CA SER A 17 65.67 11.35 6.48
C SER A 17 66.03 9.86 6.44
N ILE A 18 65.88 9.16 5.31
CA ILE A 18 66.65 9.32 4.07
C ILE A 18 65.75 9.02 2.87
N ALA A 19 65.52 10.05 2.04
CA ALA A 19 65.30 9.88 0.60
C ALA A 19 66.58 10.36 -0.08
N SER A 20 66.94 9.75 -1.21
CA SER A 20 68.14 9.94 -2.04
C SER A 20 69.34 9.05 -1.66
N SER A 21 69.45 7.92 -2.36
CA SER A 21 70.75 7.30 -2.66
C SER A 21 70.70 6.60 -4.02
N VAL A 22 71.59 7.08 -4.87
CA VAL A 22 72.04 6.55 -6.17
C VAL A 22 72.49 5.09 -6.04
N PHE A 23 72.05 4.21 -6.93
CA PHE A 23 72.74 2.98 -7.38
C PHE A 23 72.24 2.69 -8.81
N SER A 24 73.01 3.11 -9.81
CA SER A 24 73.99 2.32 -10.57
C SER A 24 73.32 1.41 -11.61
N GLU A 25 73.58 1.73 -12.88
CA GLU A 25 73.48 0.79 -13.99
C GLU A 25 74.31 -0.46 -13.65
N GLU A 26 73.66 -1.52 -13.18
CA GLU A 26 74.15 -2.87 -13.39
C GLU A 26 73.31 -3.48 -14.51
N SER A 27 73.98 -3.70 -15.63
CA SER A 27 73.49 -4.47 -16.76
C SER A 27 72.92 -5.80 -16.27
N VAL A 28 71.60 -5.95 -16.36
CA VAL A 28 70.94 -7.25 -16.21
C VAL A 28 71.37 -8.09 -17.39
N ASN A 29 72.28 -9.01 -17.11
CA ASN A 29 72.67 -10.09 -18.00
C ASN A 29 71.41 -10.80 -18.50
N ASP A 30 71.26 -10.74 -19.82
CA ASP A 30 70.34 -11.52 -20.62
C ASP A 30 70.40 -13.01 -20.22
N THR A 31 69.33 -13.50 -19.59
CA THR A 31 69.16 -14.90 -19.19
C THR A 31 68.90 -15.83 -20.38
N SER A 32 68.91 -15.33 -21.62
CA SER A 32 68.95 -16.16 -22.83
C SER A 32 70.27 -16.94 -23.02
N ASN A 33 71.32 -16.64 -22.24
CA ASN A 33 72.67 -17.17 -22.45
C ASN A 33 72.98 -18.54 -21.81
N ASN A 34 72.01 -19.26 -21.23
CA ASN A 34 72.24 -20.52 -20.49
C ASN A 34 71.86 -21.81 -21.23
N LEU A 35 71.40 -21.76 -22.48
CA LEU A 35 71.19 -22.99 -23.26
C LEU A 35 72.53 -23.56 -23.74
N PRO A 36 72.76 -24.88 -23.62
CA PRO A 36 74.01 -25.48 -24.06
C PRO A 36 74.25 -25.27 -25.56
N LYS A 37 75.44 -24.78 -25.92
CA LYS A 37 75.81 -24.42 -27.31
C LYS A 37 76.49 -25.55 -28.09
N THR A 38 76.75 -26.69 -27.45
CA THR A 38 77.36 -27.87 -28.07
C THR A 38 76.66 -29.14 -27.60
N ALA A 39 76.68 -30.20 -28.42
CA ALA A 39 76.15 -31.52 -28.04
C ALA A 39 76.77 -32.05 -26.73
N THR A 40 78.07 -31.84 -26.52
CA THR A 40 78.76 -32.18 -25.25
C THR A 40 78.16 -31.44 -24.06
N ALA A 41 77.95 -30.12 -24.18
CA ALA A 41 77.36 -29.33 -23.09
C ALA A 41 75.89 -29.72 -22.82
N VAL A 42 75.15 -30.13 -23.86
CA VAL A 42 73.80 -30.70 -23.70
C VAL A 42 73.84 -31.96 -22.84
N ILE A 43 74.73 -32.89 -23.16
CA ILE A 43 74.89 -34.15 -22.41
C ILE A 43 75.38 -33.91 -20.98
N GLU A 44 76.33 -33.01 -20.76
CA GLU A 44 76.79 -32.64 -19.41
C GLU A 44 75.65 -32.09 -18.55
N LYS A 45 74.85 -31.17 -19.12
CA LYS A 45 73.72 -30.57 -18.41
C LYS A 45 72.63 -31.61 -18.13
N ILE A 46 72.28 -32.44 -19.10
CA ILE A 46 71.30 -33.52 -18.91
C ILE A 46 71.79 -34.53 -17.88
N ASN A 47 73.08 -34.91 -17.88
CA ASN A 47 73.62 -35.82 -16.86
C ASN A 47 73.66 -35.21 -15.47
N LYS A 48 73.85 -33.89 -15.36
CA LYS A 48 73.70 -33.17 -14.10
C LYS A 48 72.25 -33.26 -13.60
N ASP A 49 71.28 -33.00 -14.47
CA ASP A 49 69.86 -33.15 -14.14
C ASP A 49 69.53 -34.61 -13.76
N MET A 50 70.09 -35.60 -14.46
CA MET A 50 69.91 -37.02 -14.13
C MET A 50 70.47 -37.38 -12.75
N ALA A 51 71.60 -36.77 -12.35
CA ALA A 51 72.18 -36.96 -11.02
C ALA A 51 71.32 -36.28 -9.93
N GLU A 52 70.83 -35.07 -10.18
CA GLU A 52 70.05 -34.29 -9.22
C GLU A 52 68.65 -34.88 -9.02
N LEU A 53 67.94 -35.13 -10.12
CA LEU A 53 66.55 -35.57 -10.15
C LEU A 53 66.43 -37.07 -9.87
N TYR A 54 67.25 -37.89 -10.52
CA TYR A 54 67.07 -39.35 -10.52
C TYR A 54 68.17 -40.12 -9.79
N LYS A 55 69.15 -39.41 -9.21
CA LYS A 55 70.32 -40.01 -8.53
C LYS A 55 71.13 -40.93 -9.45
N LYS A 56 71.15 -40.64 -10.76
CA LYS A 56 71.87 -41.37 -11.80
C LYS A 56 72.94 -40.48 -12.43
N SER A 57 74.15 -40.49 -11.87
CA SER A 57 75.29 -39.74 -12.41
C SER A 57 75.84 -40.39 -13.68
N ASN A 58 76.22 -39.58 -14.67
CA ASN A 58 76.79 -40.02 -15.95
C ASN A 58 75.91 -41.06 -16.67
N TYR A 59 74.59 -40.89 -16.58
CA TYR A 59 73.64 -41.84 -17.14
C TYR A 59 73.77 -41.96 -18.66
N TYR A 60 73.82 -40.85 -19.39
CA TYR A 60 74.04 -40.82 -20.82
C TYR A 60 75.53 -40.74 -21.18
N THR A 61 75.97 -41.60 -22.09
CA THR A 61 77.36 -41.68 -22.56
C THR A 61 77.48 -41.14 -23.98
N MET A 62 78.71 -41.02 -24.52
CA MET A 62 78.90 -40.64 -25.94
C MET A 62 78.75 -41.82 -26.90
N GLU A 63 78.73 -43.06 -26.39
CA GLU A 63 78.63 -44.29 -27.19
C GLU A 63 78.02 -45.42 -26.37
N THR A 64 77.22 -46.26 -27.03
CA THR A 64 76.61 -47.48 -26.48
C THR A 64 76.92 -48.68 -27.36
N ASN A 65 76.48 -49.87 -26.96
CA ASN A 65 76.56 -51.08 -27.79
C ASN A 65 75.71 -51.00 -29.09
N LYS A 66 74.87 -49.97 -29.23
CA LYS A 66 74.10 -49.67 -30.45
C LYS A 66 74.74 -48.61 -31.34
N GLY A 67 75.85 -48.00 -30.90
CA GLY A 67 76.65 -47.04 -31.65
C GLY A 67 76.83 -45.71 -30.93
N LYS A 68 77.42 -44.74 -31.63
CA LYS A 68 77.71 -43.39 -31.12
C LYS A 68 76.45 -42.56 -30.90
N LEU A 69 76.49 -41.62 -29.97
CA LEU A 69 75.47 -40.59 -29.81
C LEU A 69 75.27 -39.84 -31.13
N ARG A 70 74.01 -39.61 -31.50
CA ARG A 70 73.58 -38.81 -32.64
C ARG A 70 73.74 -37.32 -32.33
N GLU A 71 74.99 -36.89 -32.21
CA GLU A 71 75.34 -35.49 -31.97
C GLU A 71 74.76 -34.56 -33.05
N ASP A 72 74.58 -35.05 -34.27
CA ASP A 72 73.94 -34.31 -35.36
C ASP A 72 72.49 -33.90 -35.02
N LEU A 73 71.72 -34.78 -34.35
CA LEU A 73 70.35 -34.47 -33.93
C LEU A 73 70.34 -33.40 -32.83
N LEU A 74 71.26 -33.51 -31.85
CA LEU A 74 71.42 -32.50 -30.81
C LEU A 74 71.82 -31.14 -31.39
N GLN A 75 72.79 -31.13 -32.32
CA GLN A 75 73.25 -29.91 -32.98
C GLN A 75 72.16 -29.27 -33.84
N ASN A 76 71.28 -30.06 -34.44
CA ASN A 76 70.12 -29.52 -35.17
C ASN A 76 69.14 -28.80 -34.23
N GLN A 77 68.89 -29.33 -33.02
CA GLN A 77 68.04 -28.64 -32.04
C GLN A 77 68.71 -27.40 -31.44
N ILE A 78 70.03 -27.45 -31.18
CA ILE A 78 70.81 -26.26 -30.76
C ILE A 78 70.72 -25.15 -31.80
N LYS A 79 70.91 -25.46 -33.08
CA LYS A 79 70.80 -24.49 -34.19
C LYS A 79 69.39 -23.93 -34.33
N SER A 80 68.38 -24.73 -34.00
CA SER A 80 66.98 -24.33 -34.02
C SER A 80 66.56 -23.56 -32.75
N ASN A 81 67.50 -23.29 -31.83
CA ASN A 81 67.29 -22.67 -30.53
C ASN A 81 66.13 -23.32 -29.74
N ASN A 82 65.99 -24.63 -29.88
CA ASN A 82 64.87 -25.38 -29.32
C ASN A 82 65.36 -26.19 -28.12
N SER A 83 64.66 -26.07 -26.98
CA SER A 83 64.99 -26.75 -25.74
C SER A 83 64.34 -28.14 -25.68
N ASN A 84 64.40 -28.87 -26.79
CA ASN A 84 63.71 -30.14 -27.01
C ASN A 84 64.68 -31.31 -27.32
N PHE A 85 65.74 -31.45 -26.53
CA PHE A 85 66.75 -32.46 -26.80
C PHE A 85 66.23 -33.89 -26.57
N GLU A 86 66.36 -34.76 -27.57
CA GLU A 86 66.19 -36.22 -27.45
C GLU A 86 67.57 -36.89 -27.54
N ILE A 87 67.83 -37.88 -26.66
CA ILE A 87 69.13 -38.56 -26.63
C ILE A 87 69.03 -39.87 -27.41
N VAL A 88 69.71 -39.91 -28.56
CA VAL A 88 69.58 -40.99 -29.55
C VAL A 88 70.97 -41.52 -29.93
N TYR A 89 71.12 -42.84 -30.06
CA TYR A 89 72.37 -43.52 -30.38
C TYR A 89 72.27 -44.33 -31.68
N GLY A 90 73.41 -44.59 -32.32
CA GLY A 90 73.49 -45.45 -33.50
C GLY A 90 73.11 -44.73 -34.79
N GLY A 91 72.23 -45.32 -35.59
CA GLY A 91 71.83 -44.78 -36.89
C GLY A 91 70.35 -45.03 -37.22
N ASN A 92 69.86 -44.29 -38.21
CA ASN A 92 68.48 -44.44 -38.70
C ASN A 92 68.23 -45.88 -39.18
N HIS A 93 67.05 -46.42 -38.92
CA HIS A 93 66.67 -47.76 -39.38
C HIS A 93 65.15 -47.86 -39.62
N GLU A 94 64.75 -48.91 -40.36
CA GLU A 94 63.38 -49.18 -40.80
C GLU A 94 62.84 -48.11 -41.77
N TRP A 95 63.08 -48.29 -43.06
CA TRP A 95 62.69 -47.35 -44.11
C TRP A 95 61.18 -47.41 -44.42
N LEU A 96 60.51 -46.25 -44.39
CA LEU A 96 59.10 -46.08 -44.75
C LEU A 96 58.97 -45.50 -46.16
N GLU A 97 58.70 -46.37 -47.14
CA GLU A 97 58.69 -46.03 -48.56
C GLU A 97 57.72 -44.88 -48.91
N HIS A 98 56.50 -44.90 -48.35
CA HIS A 98 55.49 -43.89 -48.68
C HIS A 98 55.70 -42.52 -48.02
N SER A 99 56.58 -42.43 -47.01
CA SER A 99 56.89 -41.18 -46.32
C SER A 99 58.33 -40.72 -46.56
N ASN A 100 59.09 -41.47 -47.37
CA ASN A 100 60.48 -41.18 -47.73
C ASN A 100 61.35 -40.81 -46.50
N MET A 101 61.19 -41.57 -45.42
CA MET A 101 61.88 -41.35 -44.15
C MET A 101 62.11 -42.68 -43.42
N PHE A 102 63.05 -42.68 -42.46
CA PHE A 102 63.18 -43.79 -41.54
C PHE A 102 62.19 -43.66 -40.38
N ALA A 103 61.54 -44.75 -39.99
CA ALA A 103 60.63 -44.80 -38.84
C ALA A 103 61.35 -44.45 -37.53
N PHE A 104 62.64 -44.79 -37.44
CA PHE A 104 63.45 -44.57 -36.26
C PHE A 104 64.73 -43.79 -36.56
N SER A 105 65.04 -42.82 -35.70
CA SER A 105 66.22 -41.96 -35.77
C SER A 105 67.45 -42.60 -35.11
N GLY A 106 67.25 -43.71 -34.40
CA GLY A 106 68.29 -44.47 -33.73
C GLY A 106 67.73 -45.23 -32.53
N TYR A 107 68.54 -45.41 -31.50
CA TYR A 107 68.24 -46.20 -30.32
C TYR A 107 68.34 -45.38 -29.04
N SER A 108 67.56 -45.73 -28.02
CA SER A 108 67.72 -45.26 -26.64
C SER A 108 69.00 -45.86 -26.04
N ILE A 109 69.35 -45.43 -24.83
CA ILE A 109 70.50 -46.00 -24.11
C ILE A 109 70.37 -47.50 -23.84
N ASP A 110 69.14 -47.98 -23.62
CA ASP A 110 68.83 -49.39 -23.39
C ASP A 110 68.63 -50.18 -24.70
N GLY A 111 68.73 -49.50 -25.84
CA GLY A 111 68.72 -50.11 -27.16
C GLY A 111 67.35 -50.23 -27.82
N ASP A 112 66.33 -49.56 -27.30
CA ASP A 112 64.99 -49.46 -27.90
C ASP A 112 64.98 -48.44 -29.04
N SER A 113 64.25 -48.71 -30.12
CA SER A 113 64.18 -47.76 -31.24
C SER A 113 63.51 -46.43 -30.85
N VAL A 114 64.15 -45.30 -31.12
CA VAL A 114 63.57 -43.96 -30.90
C VAL A 114 62.92 -43.51 -32.20
N SER A 115 61.62 -43.19 -32.15
CA SER A 115 60.86 -42.76 -33.32
C SER A 115 61.44 -41.48 -33.91
N THR A 116 61.55 -41.41 -35.23
CA THR A 116 61.92 -40.17 -35.91
C THR A 116 60.81 -39.15 -35.73
N GLU A 117 61.16 -37.89 -35.44
CA GLU A 117 60.20 -36.79 -35.41
C GLU A 117 59.41 -36.73 -36.73
N GLY A 118 58.08 -36.68 -36.63
CA GLY A 118 57.20 -36.67 -37.80
C GLY A 118 56.94 -38.04 -38.44
N ALA A 119 57.45 -39.15 -37.87
CA ALA A 119 57.12 -40.49 -38.34
C ALA A 119 55.59 -40.72 -38.28
N PRO A 120 54.97 -41.16 -39.39
CA PRO A 120 53.52 -41.39 -39.44
C PRO A 120 53.13 -42.65 -38.67
N TRP A 121 51.84 -42.84 -38.43
CA TRP A 121 51.31 -44.04 -37.80
C TRP A 121 51.14 -45.15 -38.85
N TYR A 122 52.26 -45.77 -39.22
CA TYR A 122 52.33 -46.79 -40.27
C TYR A 122 51.68 -48.13 -39.91
N ALA A 123 51.18 -48.28 -38.68
CA ALA A 123 50.30 -49.39 -38.27
C ALA A 123 48.81 -49.10 -38.52
N GLY A 124 48.45 -47.87 -38.91
CA GLY A 124 47.07 -47.39 -39.02
C GLY A 124 46.48 -46.86 -37.71
N TRP A 125 45.26 -46.34 -37.79
CA TRP A 125 44.50 -45.79 -36.68
C TRP A 125 43.02 -46.18 -36.73
N SER A 126 42.50 -46.66 -35.62
CA SER A 126 41.10 -47.13 -35.49
C SER A 126 40.05 -46.01 -35.41
N GLY A 127 40.45 -44.74 -35.51
CA GLY A 127 39.57 -43.60 -35.31
C GLY A 127 39.21 -43.33 -33.84
N ILE A 128 39.82 -44.07 -32.91
CA ILE A 128 39.65 -43.94 -31.45
C ILE A 128 40.71 -42.98 -30.91
N GLN A 129 40.31 -41.97 -30.15
CA GLN A 129 41.27 -41.04 -29.56
C GLN A 129 42.26 -41.74 -28.61
N ILE A 130 43.48 -41.24 -28.50
CA ILE A 130 44.60 -41.87 -27.78
C ILE A 130 44.23 -42.23 -26.33
N GLN A 131 43.51 -41.35 -25.62
CA GLN A 131 43.06 -41.61 -24.24
C GLN A 131 42.05 -42.76 -24.12
N ASN A 132 41.44 -43.16 -25.24
CA ASN A 132 40.41 -44.20 -25.33
C ASN A 132 40.93 -45.52 -25.90
N PHE A 133 42.23 -45.61 -26.21
CA PHE A 133 42.82 -46.87 -26.65
C PHE A 133 42.68 -47.96 -25.59
N ASN A 134 42.64 -49.21 -26.06
CA ASN A 134 42.70 -50.38 -25.20
C ASN A 134 44.15 -50.59 -24.73
N MET A 135 44.64 -49.67 -23.89
CA MET A 135 46.00 -49.64 -23.38
C MET A 135 46.22 -50.72 -22.34
N ILE A 136 47.35 -51.41 -22.43
CA ILE A 136 47.79 -52.40 -21.45
C ILE A 136 48.41 -51.66 -20.26
N LYS A 137 47.81 -51.81 -19.07
CA LYS A 137 48.31 -51.21 -17.83
C LYS A 137 49.56 -51.95 -17.36
N GLU A 138 50.57 -51.22 -16.87
CA GLU A 138 51.87 -51.76 -16.45
C GLU A 138 52.48 -52.75 -17.46
N PRO A 139 52.71 -52.33 -18.73
CA PRO A 139 53.06 -53.24 -19.83
C PRO A 139 54.33 -54.08 -19.56
N TRP A 140 55.25 -53.61 -18.73
CA TRP A 140 56.44 -54.33 -18.28
C TRP A 140 56.14 -55.58 -17.40
N LYS A 141 54.91 -55.73 -16.89
CA LYS A 141 54.45 -56.93 -16.17
C LYS A 141 53.67 -57.90 -17.08
N ASP A 142 53.22 -57.46 -18.26
CA ASP A 142 52.39 -58.27 -19.16
C ASP A 142 53.23 -59.29 -19.95
N SER A 143 52.84 -60.57 -19.92
CA SER A 143 53.58 -61.65 -20.58
C SER A 143 53.51 -61.58 -22.11
N GLY A 144 52.42 -61.07 -22.67
CA GLY A 144 52.23 -60.88 -24.11
C GLY A 144 53.11 -59.76 -24.67
N VAL A 145 53.16 -58.62 -23.97
CA VAL A 145 54.04 -57.49 -24.33
C VAL A 145 55.51 -57.91 -24.23
N LYS A 146 55.92 -58.55 -23.14
CA LYS A 146 57.30 -59.02 -22.95
C LYS A 146 57.73 -60.04 -24.01
N SER A 147 56.83 -60.92 -24.42
CA SER A 147 57.13 -61.93 -25.44
C SER A 147 57.33 -61.29 -26.82
N SER A 148 56.50 -60.31 -27.15
CA SER A 148 56.45 -59.65 -28.47
C SER A 148 57.52 -58.58 -28.65
N TYR A 149 57.76 -57.76 -27.61
CA TYR A 149 58.64 -56.59 -27.69
C TYR A 149 59.89 -56.68 -26.82
N LYS A 150 60.07 -57.77 -26.08
CA LYS A 150 61.24 -58.03 -25.21
C LYS A 150 61.51 -56.97 -24.13
N ILE A 151 60.51 -56.15 -23.78
CA ILE A 151 60.66 -55.11 -22.75
C ILE A 151 60.87 -55.68 -21.35
N ARG A 152 61.51 -54.90 -20.49
CA ARG A 152 61.73 -55.18 -19.07
C ARG A 152 61.42 -53.92 -18.26
N LYS A 153 60.95 -54.10 -17.03
CA LYS A 153 60.74 -52.97 -16.11
C LYS A 153 62.06 -52.25 -15.87
N ASN A 154 62.09 -50.93 -16.00
CA ASN A 154 63.22 -50.09 -15.62
C ASN A 154 62.90 -49.17 -14.43
N ASP A 155 63.88 -48.38 -14.01
CA ASP A 155 63.78 -47.50 -12.83
C ASP A 155 62.83 -46.32 -13.02
N PHE A 156 62.43 -46.02 -14.27
CA PHE A 156 61.56 -44.89 -14.63
C PHE A 156 60.09 -45.30 -14.85
N ASP A 157 59.84 -46.60 -14.99
CA ASP A 157 58.48 -47.17 -15.07
C ASP A 157 57.75 -47.01 -13.74
N ALA A 158 56.59 -46.33 -13.78
CA ALA A 158 55.84 -45.94 -12.58
C ALA A 158 56.72 -45.19 -11.56
N PHE A 159 57.64 -44.34 -12.04
CA PHE A 159 58.54 -43.55 -11.21
C PHE A 159 57.80 -42.67 -10.19
N VAL A 160 58.32 -42.60 -8.96
CA VAL A 160 57.81 -41.75 -7.88
C VAL A 160 58.99 -41.07 -7.18
N GLY A 161 59.20 -39.78 -7.46
CA GLY A 161 60.14 -38.90 -6.78
C GLY A 161 59.40 -37.72 -6.17
N ARG A 162 58.90 -37.88 -4.93
CA ARG A 162 58.04 -36.88 -4.26
C ARG A 162 58.81 -35.62 -3.85
N ASP A 163 60.13 -35.72 -3.77
CA ASP A 163 61.09 -34.66 -3.46
C ASP A 163 61.53 -33.87 -4.70
N ILE A 164 61.09 -34.26 -5.91
CA ILE A 164 61.41 -33.55 -7.16
C ILE A 164 60.36 -32.47 -7.41
N GLU A 165 60.75 -31.19 -7.39
CA GLU A 165 59.79 -30.08 -7.44
C GLU A 165 58.90 -30.10 -8.69
N TYR A 166 59.45 -30.51 -9.84
CA TYR A 166 58.73 -30.54 -11.11
C TYR A 166 57.66 -31.65 -11.18
N LEU A 167 57.66 -32.59 -10.24
CA LEU A 167 56.71 -33.72 -10.18
C LEU A 167 55.72 -33.62 -9.01
N ALA A 168 55.81 -32.55 -8.20
CA ALA A 168 55.00 -32.39 -7.00
C ALA A 168 53.49 -32.46 -7.31
N ASN A 169 53.08 -31.83 -8.41
CA ASN A 169 51.67 -31.73 -8.83
C ASN A 169 51.11 -33.03 -9.46
N SER A 170 51.95 -34.04 -9.66
CA SER A 170 51.61 -35.34 -10.25
C SER A 170 51.84 -36.49 -9.26
N GLY A 171 51.87 -36.21 -7.96
CA GLY A 171 52.11 -37.22 -6.91
C GLY A 171 53.52 -37.80 -6.96
N GLY A 172 54.50 -37.01 -7.41
CA GLY A 172 55.88 -37.43 -7.64
C GLY A 172 56.12 -38.17 -8.95
N THR A 173 55.16 -38.19 -9.88
CA THR A 173 55.24 -38.98 -11.13
C THR A 173 55.36 -38.12 -12.38
N PHE A 174 55.65 -38.70 -13.54
CA PHE A 174 55.70 -37.95 -14.81
C PHE A 174 54.33 -37.57 -15.40
N GLU A 175 53.23 -37.76 -14.67
CA GLU A 175 51.87 -37.57 -15.20
C GLU A 175 51.67 -36.22 -15.90
N GLN A 176 52.05 -35.12 -15.24
CA GLN A 176 51.85 -33.78 -15.81
C GLN A 176 52.75 -33.52 -17.02
N ALA A 177 53.96 -34.07 -17.01
CA ALA A 177 54.88 -33.98 -18.14
C ALA A 177 54.38 -34.81 -19.34
N ILE A 178 53.78 -35.99 -19.10
CA ILE A 178 53.12 -36.81 -20.12
C ILE A 178 51.91 -36.06 -20.69
N VAL A 179 51.03 -35.51 -19.86
CA VAL A 179 49.86 -34.73 -20.32
C VAL A 179 50.31 -33.51 -21.13
N THR A 180 51.33 -32.79 -20.68
CA THR A 180 51.90 -31.65 -21.41
C THR A 180 52.47 -32.09 -22.77
N GLY A 181 53.19 -33.21 -22.80
CA GLY A 181 53.75 -33.76 -24.04
C GLY A 181 52.67 -34.23 -25.02
N LEU A 182 51.63 -34.91 -24.53
CA LEU A 182 50.47 -35.33 -25.30
C LEU A 182 49.69 -34.12 -25.85
N ASN A 183 49.54 -33.07 -25.04
CA ASN A 183 48.92 -31.82 -25.49
C ASN A 183 49.68 -31.21 -26.67
N LEU A 184 51.00 -31.06 -26.54
CA LEU A 184 51.85 -30.48 -27.58
C LEU A 184 51.91 -31.34 -28.85
N SER A 185 51.94 -32.66 -28.67
CA SER A 185 52.19 -33.60 -29.77
C SER A 185 50.92 -34.04 -30.48
N TYR A 186 49.78 -34.08 -29.79
CA TYR A 186 48.56 -34.72 -30.29
C TYR A 186 47.26 -33.93 -30.07
N ALA A 187 47.16 -33.04 -29.06
CA ALA A 187 45.86 -32.42 -28.74
C ALA A 187 45.34 -31.56 -29.90
N GLY A 188 44.06 -31.76 -30.25
CA GLY A 188 43.40 -31.02 -31.33
C GLY A 188 43.92 -31.34 -32.74
N LYS A 189 45.01 -32.12 -32.88
CA LYS A 189 45.55 -32.51 -34.18
C LYS A 189 44.66 -33.56 -34.81
N LYS A 190 44.38 -33.35 -36.09
CA LYS A 190 43.63 -34.28 -36.93
C LYS A 190 44.50 -35.44 -37.37
N TYR A 191 43.90 -36.60 -37.58
CA TYR A 191 44.61 -37.80 -38.04
C TYR A 191 45.32 -37.60 -39.38
N GLU A 192 44.86 -36.68 -40.23
CA GLU A 192 45.53 -36.31 -41.49
C GLU A 192 47.03 -36.05 -41.35
N ARG A 193 47.50 -35.60 -40.17
CA ARG A 193 48.92 -35.33 -39.89
C ARG A 193 49.75 -36.57 -39.61
N PHE A 194 49.12 -37.72 -39.40
CA PHE A 194 49.76 -38.98 -39.01
C PHE A 194 49.51 -40.12 -40.00
N ILE A 195 48.78 -39.87 -41.10
CA ILE A 195 48.44 -40.90 -42.09
C ILE A 195 49.70 -41.41 -42.80
N TYR A 196 49.84 -42.73 -42.86
CA TYR A 196 50.79 -43.42 -43.73
C TYR A 196 50.04 -44.07 -44.91
N ASN A 197 50.51 -43.88 -46.14
CA ASN A 197 49.97 -44.54 -47.34
C ASN A 197 48.43 -44.53 -47.50
N ASN A 198 47.77 -43.42 -47.16
CA ASN A 198 46.29 -43.31 -47.13
C ASN A 198 45.57 -44.35 -46.24
N GLN A 199 46.27 -45.02 -45.33
CA GLN A 199 45.68 -45.99 -44.41
C GLN A 199 44.69 -45.30 -43.46
N ASP A 200 43.47 -45.85 -43.35
CA ASP A 200 42.36 -45.34 -42.53
C ASP A 200 41.97 -43.87 -42.83
N LYS A 201 42.08 -43.45 -44.10
CA LYS A 201 41.84 -42.06 -44.55
C LYS A 201 40.44 -41.54 -44.21
N GLU A 202 39.44 -42.40 -44.03
CA GLU A 202 38.11 -42.03 -43.56
C GLU A 202 38.12 -41.30 -42.20
N TYR A 203 39.17 -41.47 -41.39
CA TYR A 203 39.32 -40.80 -40.11
C TYR A 203 40.16 -39.52 -40.16
N LYS A 204 40.61 -39.07 -41.33
CA LYS A 204 41.54 -37.95 -41.50
C LYS A 204 41.15 -36.69 -40.72
N ASP A 205 39.86 -36.40 -40.60
CA ASP A 205 39.33 -35.18 -39.97
C ASP A 205 39.08 -35.31 -38.46
N ARG A 206 39.26 -36.51 -37.89
CA ARG A 206 39.04 -36.74 -36.46
C ARG A 206 40.26 -36.32 -35.65
N VAL A 207 39.99 -35.70 -34.51
CA VAL A 207 41.02 -35.31 -33.53
C VAL A 207 41.56 -36.54 -32.83
N VAL A 208 42.88 -36.69 -32.79
CA VAL A 208 43.53 -37.90 -32.25
C VAL A 208 43.65 -37.91 -30.73
N TYR A 209 43.62 -36.75 -30.07
CA TYR A 209 43.68 -36.63 -28.61
C TYR A 209 42.96 -35.36 -28.13
N THR A 210 42.23 -35.47 -27.01
CA THR A 210 41.55 -34.33 -26.38
C THR A 210 42.44 -33.76 -25.28
N GLN A 211 42.63 -32.44 -25.27
CA GLN A 211 43.52 -31.75 -24.34
C GLN A 211 43.22 -32.10 -22.88
N ASN A 212 44.27 -32.31 -22.07
CA ASN A 212 44.20 -32.61 -20.63
C ASN A 212 43.39 -33.86 -20.26
N THR A 213 43.07 -34.74 -21.23
CA THR A 213 42.24 -35.92 -20.94
C THR A 213 43.10 -37.08 -20.45
N THR A 214 42.59 -37.79 -19.44
CA THR A 214 43.20 -38.99 -18.84
C THR A 214 42.70 -40.28 -19.51
N PRO A 215 43.38 -41.42 -19.32
CA PRO A 215 42.92 -42.72 -19.83
C PRO A 215 41.48 -43.04 -19.42
N SER A 216 40.60 -43.29 -20.39
CA SER A 216 39.15 -43.44 -20.12
C SER A 216 38.79 -44.75 -19.42
N LYS A 217 39.68 -45.74 -19.42
CA LYS A 217 39.53 -46.99 -18.65
C LYS A 217 40.02 -46.88 -17.20
N GLY A 218 40.30 -45.66 -16.73
CA GLY A 218 40.78 -45.36 -15.38
C GLY A 218 42.31 -45.43 -15.26
N GLY A 219 42.84 -45.00 -14.12
CA GLY A 219 44.30 -44.89 -13.89
C GLY A 219 44.90 -43.58 -14.43
N ARG A 220 46.22 -43.43 -14.23
CA ARG A 220 47.02 -42.28 -14.70
C ARG A 220 47.80 -42.65 -15.95
N TRP A 221 48.15 -41.70 -16.81
CA TRP A 221 49.02 -41.94 -17.98
C TRP A 221 50.31 -42.69 -17.62
N ILE A 222 50.97 -42.33 -16.52
CA ILE A 222 52.20 -42.99 -16.06
C ILE A 222 52.00 -44.49 -15.75
N ASP A 223 50.77 -44.94 -15.49
CA ASP A 223 50.48 -46.36 -15.25
C ASP A 223 50.49 -47.19 -16.54
N TYR A 224 50.42 -46.55 -17.72
CA TYR A 224 50.35 -47.19 -19.05
C TYR A 224 51.61 -46.98 -19.89
N VAL A 225 52.43 -45.98 -19.56
CA VAL A 225 53.61 -45.59 -20.33
C VAL A 225 54.84 -46.35 -19.82
N HIS A 226 55.43 -47.20 -20.66
CA HIS A 226 56.78 -47.70 -20.46
C HIS A 226 57.77 -46.58 -20.79
N VAL A 227 58.55 -46.11 -19.82
CA VAL A 227 59.42 -44.94 -19.99
C VAL A 227 60.77 -45.39 -20.55
N LEU A 228 61.05 -45.08 -21.82
CA LEU A 228 62.33 -45.39 -22.47
C LEU A 228 63.43 -44.41 -22.06
N GLN A 229 63.04 -43.16 -21.82
CA GLN A 229 63.92 -42.07 -21.40
C GLN A 229 63.10 -41.12 -20.52
N PRO A 230 63.55 -40.77 -19.30
CA PRO A 230 62.86 -39.79 -18.47
C PRO A 230 63.05 -38.36 -19.00
N PRO A 231 62.11 -37.45 -18.73
CA PRO A 231 62.31 -36.03 -19.03
C PRO A 231 63.39 -35.43 -18.12
N THR A 232 64.07 -34.38 -18.56
CA THR A 232 64.89 -33.54 -17.66
C THR A 232 64.38 -32.10 -17.73
N TYR A 233 65.14 -31.15 -17.16
CA TYR A 233 64.79 -29.74 -17.30
C TYR A 233 64.79 -29.30 -18.78
N LEU A 234 65.73 -29.82 -19.58
CA LEU A 234 65.93 -29.41 -20.98
C LEU A 234 65.69 -30.51 -22.03
N SER A 235 65.57 -31.78 -21.62
CA SER A 235 65.40 -32.90 -22.55
C SER A 235 64.01 -33.51 -22.47
N TRP A 236 63.45 -33.86 -23.62
CA TRP A 236 62.23 -34.65 -23.65
C TRP A 236 62.48 -36.02 -23.07
N GLY A 237 61.49 -36.51 -22.33
CA GLY A 237 61.34 -37.92 -22.07
C GLY A 237 60.63 -38.60 -23.23
N SER A 238 60.89 -39.89 -23.40
CA SER A 238 60.22 -40.72 -24.40
C SER A 238 59.68 -41.97 -23.72
N GLY A 239 58.44 -42.31 -24.03
CA GLY A 239 57.80 -43.53 -23.55
C GLY A 239 56.97 -44.21 -24.62
N ARG A 240 56.41 -45.36 -24.30
CA ARG A 240 55.51 -46.12 -25.18
C ARG A 240 54.30 -46.64 -24.41
N ILE A 241 53.13 -46.52 -25.02
CA ILE A 241 51.95 -47.30 -24.62
C ILE A 241 51.83 -48.51 -25.52
N TYR A 242 51.29 -49.61 -24.99
CA TYR A 242 50.99 -50.82 -25.74
C TYR A 242 49.48 -51.00 -25.84
N ILE A 243 49.00 -51.25 -27.05
CA ILE A 243 47.58 -51.23 -27.41
C ILE A 243 47.19 -52.64 -27.83
N GLN A 244 46.21 -53.22 -27.14
CA GLN A 244 45.71 -54.56 -27.45
C GLN A 244 44.56 -54.48 -28.46
N GLY A 245 44.77 -55.04 -29.65
CA GLY A 245 43.76 -55.17 -30.70
C GLY A 245 42.75 -56.29 -30.43
N SER A 246 41.62 -56.25 -31.15
CA SER A 246 40.52 -57.23 -31.02
C SER A 246 40.91 -58.68 -31.29
N ASN A 247 41.99 -58.90 -32.06
CA ASN A 247 42.44 -60.21 -32.51
C ASN A 247 43.59 -60.77 -31.65
N GLY A 248 43.90 -60.13 -30.51
CA GLY A 248 45.01 -60.52 -29.63
C GLY A 248 46.39 -59.96 -30.03
N ASN A 249 46.50 -59.33 -31.20
CA ASN A 249 47.71 -58.62 -31.62
C ASN A 249 47.95 -57.38 -30.75
N ILE A 250 49.20 -57.11 -30.40
CA ILE A 250 49.62 -55.93 -29.64
C ILE A 250 50.37 -55.01 -30.59
N THR A 251 50.02 -53.72 -30.60
CA THR A 251 50.78 -52.65 -31.24
C THR A 251 51.25 -51.65 -30.18
N TYR A 252 52.00 -50.61 -30.57
CA TYR A 252 52.44 -49.57 -29.64
C TYR A 252 52.35 -48.18 -30.26
N LEU A 253 52.31 -47.15 -29.42
CA LEU A 253 52.43 -45.74 -29.80
C LEU A 253 53.47 -45.05 -28.91
N GLY A 254 54.34 -44.24 -29.53
CA GLY A 254 55.26 -43.37 -28.81
C GLY A 254 54.54 -42.26 -28.06
N ILE A 255 54.80 -42.16 -26.76
CA ILE A 255 54.27 -41.12 -25.88
C ILE A 255 55.39 -40.15 -25.52
N PRO A 256 55.28 -38.88 -25.91
CA PRO A 256 56.24 -37.86 -25.55
C PRO A 256 56.00 -37.38 -24.13
N ILE A 257 57.09 -37.13 -23.39
CA ILE A 257 57.07 -36.65 -22.02
C ILE A 257 57.78 -35.29 -22.00
N ALA A 258 57.05 -34.21 -21.74
CA ALA A 258 57.57 -32.86 -21.90
C ALA A 258 58.73 -32.55 -20.92
N PRO A 259 59.76 -31.80 -21.35
CA PRO A 259 60.77 -31.25 -20.44
C PRO A 259 60.13 -30.26 -19.47
N PHE A 260 60.72 -30.12 -18.29
CA PHE A 260 60.11 -29.29 -17.22
C PHE A 260 60.08 -27.80 -17.55
N ILE A 261 60.90 -27.32 -18.48
CA ILE A 261 60.90 -25.92 -18.94
C ILE A 261 59.59 -25.49 -19.63
N LEU A 262 58.72 -26.41 -20.06
CA LEU A 262 57.49 -26.10 -20.80
C LEU A 262 56.23 -25.91 -19.92
N GLN A 263 56.37 -25.69 -18.61
CA GLN A 263 55.28 -25.42 -17.66
C GLN A 263 55.36 -23.93 -17.20
N VAL A 264 54.47 -23.03 -17.65
CA VAL A 264 54.64 -21.54 -17.60
C VAL A 264 54.10 -20.88 -16.31
N ASN A 265 54.87 -19.98 -15.70
CA ASN A 265 54.55 -19.22 -14.47
C ASN A 265 54.03 -17.79 -14.76
N ASP A 266 52.89 -17.41 -14.17
CA ASP A 266 52.15 -16.13 -14.40
C ASP A 266 51.26 -15.76 -13.19
N LEU A 267 51.02 -14.47 -12.95
CA LEU A 267 50.00 -13.96 -12.01
C LEU A 267 48.96 -13.10 -12.76
N SER A 268 47.74 -12.98 -12.23
CA SER A 268 46.75 -12.06 -12.80
C SER A 268 45.61 -11.72 -11.83
N PRO A 269 45.22 -10.43 -11.71
CA PRO A 269 43.96 -10.02 -11.10
C PRO A 269 42.80 -9.99 -12.11
N HIS A 270 41.58 -10.27 -11.65
CA HIS A 270 40.35 -9.97 -12.38
C HIS A 270 39.22 -9.53 -11.44
N PHE A 271 38.24 -8.78 -11.95
CA PHE A 271 37.04 -8.44 -11.17
C PHE A 271 36.21 -9.70 -10.90
N GLU A 272 36.01 -10.02 -9.63
CA GLU A 272 35.03 -10.99 -9.15
C GLU A 272 33.63 -10.37 -9.19
N THR A 273 33.54 -9.13 -8.69
CA THR A 273 32.32 -8.33 -8.74
C THR A 273 32.65 -6.85 -8.94
N LEU A 274 32.00 -6.24 -9.93
CA LEU A 274 32.07 -4.82 -10.18
C LEU A 274 30.66 -4.32 -10.56
N PRO A 275 30.01 -3.51 -9.71
CA PRO A 275 28.76 -2.87 -10.06
C PRO A 275 28.93 -1.92 -11.24
N THR A 276 27.94 -1.85 -12.12
CA THR A 276 27.90 -0.90 -13.24
C THR A 276 27.62 0.53 -12.80
N GLY A 277 26.84 0.66 -11.73
CA GLY A 277 26.48 1.93 -11.14
C GLY A 277 25.94 1.76 -9.73
N ALA A 278 25.83 2.87 -9.02
CA ALA A 278 25.27 2.93 -7.68
C ALA A 278 24.67 4.32 -7.43
N VAL A 279 23.75 4.39 -6.48
CA VAL A 279 23.13 5.64 -6.05
C VAL A 279 24.01 6.29 -4.99
N ALA A 280 24.14 7.61 -4.99
CA ALA A 280 24.92 8.33 -3.98
C ALA A 280 24.44 7.97 -2.55
N GLY A 281 25.37 7.71 -1.64
CA GLY A 281 25.08 7.26 -0.28
C GLY A 281 24.89 5.74 -0.11
N GLN A 282 24.74 4.97 -1.20
CA GLN A 282 24.65 3.52 -1.16
C GLN A 282 26.01 2.89 -0.80
N GLU A 283 26.03 1.82 -0.01
CA GLU A 283 27.23 1.01 0.19
C GLU A 283 27.51 0.15 -1.06
N VAL A 284 28.74 0.24 -1.57
CA VAL A 284 29.20 -0.42 -2.78
C VAL A 284 30.37 -1.33 -2.44
N THR A 285 30.36 -2.55 -2.96
CA THR A 285 31.46 -3.51 -2.80
C THR A 285 32.00 -3.92 -4.15
N VAL A 286 33.33 -3.87 -4.28
CA VAL A 286 34.11 -4.34 -5.43
C VAL A 286 34.96 -5.51 -4.98
N GLY A 287 35.00 -6.57 -5.76
CA GLY A 287 35.82 -7.76 -5.50
C GLY A 287 36.81 -8.01 -6.61
N ILE A 288 38.07 -8.26 -6.26
CA ILE A 288 39.14 -8.69 -7.17
C ILE A 288 39.59 -10.08 -6.77
N ARG A 289 39.56 -11.02 -7.71
CA ARG A 289 40.13 -12.36 -7.55
C ARG A 289 41.52 -12.38 -8.17
N LEU A 290 42.47 -12.99 -7.47
CA LEU A 290 43.87 -13.08 -7.84
C LEU A 290 44.20 -14.54 -8.21
N ARG A 291 44.87 -14.71 -9.34
CA ARG A 291 45.29 -16.01 -9.88
C ARG A 291 46.80 -16.12 -9.89
N SER A 292 47.29 -17.33 -9.62
CA SER A 292 48.70 -17.71 -9.77
C SER A 292 48.80 -19.03 -10.53
N SER A 293 49.65 -19.10 -11.56
CA SER A 293 50.04 -20.35 -12.24
C SER A 293 51.40 -20.88 -11.80
N PHE A 294 51.99 -20.30 -10.75
CA PHE A 294 53.23 -20.81 -10.19
C PHE A 294 53.00 -22.14 -9.48
N ALA A 295 53.90 -23.10 -9.73
CA ALA A 295 53.89 -24.40 -9.06
C ALA A 295 54.15 -24.33 -7.54
N THR A 296 54.64 -23.19 -7.05
CA THR A 296 54.86 -22.91 -5.63
C THR A 296 54.16 -21.62 -5.25
N GLN A 297 53.81 -21.51 -3.97
CA GLN A 297 53.24 -20.29 -3.40
C GLN A 297 54.19 -19.11 -3.63
N LYS A 298 53.64 -17.95 -4.00
CA LYS A 298 54.41 -16.73 -4.26
C LYS A 298 53.90 -15.57 -3.43
N THR A 299 54.83 -14.78 -2.90
CA THR A 299 54.53 -13.48 -2.28
C THR A 299 54.82 -12.40 -3.31
N THR A 300 53.90 -11.45 -3.45
CA THR A 300 54.05 -10.31 -4.37
C THR A 300 53.35 -9.07 -3.82
N ASP A 301 53.61 -7.90 -4.38
CA ASP A 301 52.93 -6.65 -4.01
C ASP A 301 51.56 -6.50 -4.69
N TYR A 302 50.66 -5.78 -4.02
CA TYR A 302 49.39 -5.34 -4.61
C TYR A 302 49.07 -3.90 -4.21
N ALA A 303 48.29 -3.19 -5.02
CA ALA A 303 47.82 -1.84 -4.71
C ALA A 303 46.48 -1.51 -5.37
N TRP A 304 45.57 -0.94 -4.59
CA TRP A 304 44.33 -0.33 -5.05
C TRP A 304 44.52 1.17 -5.30
N LYS A 305 43.77 1.71 -6.26
CA LYS A 305 43.51 3.14 -6.40
C LYS A 305 42.02 3.33 -6.71
N ILE A 306 41.31 3.94 -5.77
CA ILE A 306 39.86 4.18 -5.88
C ILE A 306 39.62 5.67 -5.69
N THR A 307 39.13 6.31 -6.74
CA THR A 307 39.00 7.78 -6.78
C THR A 307 37.67 8.21 -7.35
N SER A 308 37.15 9.34 -6.87
CA SER A 308 36.01 10.04 -7.45
C SER A 308 36.42 11.48 -7.77
N ASN A 309 36.13 11.92 -9.00
CA ASN A 309 36.62 13.20 -9.55
C ASN A 309 38.14 13.43 -9.32
N GLY A 310 38.92 12.36 -9.51
CA GLY A 310 40.38 12.37 -9.35
C GLY A 310 40.91 12.40 -7.90
N LYS A 311 40.04 12.40 -6.88
CA LYS A 311 40.42 12.37 -5.46
C LYS A 311 40.15 11.00 -4.83
N GLU A 312 41.05 10.54 -3.98
CA GLU A 312 40.84 9.31 -3.20
C GLU A 312 39.64 9.44 -2.26
N ILE A 313 38.88 8.36 -2.12
CA ILE A 313 37.71 8.30 -1.24
C ILE A 313 37.97 7.35 -0.06
N PRO A 314 37.24 7.49 1.07
CA PRO A 314 37.33 6.53 2.17
C PRO A 314 36.86 5.14 1.74
N VAL A 315 37.70 4.12 1.94
CA VAL A 315 37.43 2.73 1.57
C VAL A 315 37.78 1.81 2.72
N ARG A 316 36.93 0.80 2.95
CA ARG A 316 37.19 -0.33 3.84
C ARG A 316 37.65 -1.53 3.02
N TYR A 317 38.88 -1.97 3.22
CA TYR A 317 39.45 -3.16 2.57
C TYR A 317 39.28 -4.40 3.44
N HIS A 318 38.94 -5.53 2.81
CA HIS A 318 38.78 -6.82 3.50
C HIS A 318 38.95 -8.01 2.53
N GLY A 319 38.83 -9.23 3.05
CA GLY A 319 39.13 -10.46 2.32
C GLY A 319 40.50 -11.02 2.68
N HIS A 320 41.27 -11.45 1.69
CA HIS A 320 42.61 -12.02 1.89
C HIS A 320 43.69 -10.97 2.19
N ALA A 321 43.35 -9.69 2.12
CA ALA A 321 44.14 -8.57 2.59
C ALA A 321 43.21 -7.39 2.96
N SER A 322 43.66 -6.52 3.87
CA SER A 322 42.83 -5.47 4.48
C SER A 322 43.41 -4.06 4.40
N THR A 323 44.41 -3.85 3.54
CA THR A 323 45.08 -2.55 3.33
C THR A 323 44.97 -2.09 1.87
N LEU A 324 45.10 -0.77 1.65
CA LEU A 324 45.13 -0.13 0.33
C LEU A 324 46.22 -0.71 -0.58
N ALA A 325 47.38 -1.02 -0.01
CA ALA A 325 48.51 -1.66 -0.68
C ALA A 325 49.29 -2.50 0.34
N GLY A 326 50.05 -3.47 -0.14
CA GLY A 326 50.86 -4.33 0.71
C GLY A 326 51.40 -5.55 -0.05
N GLU A 327 51.89 -6.52 0.70
CA GLU A 327 52.26 -7.83 0.16
C GLU A 327 51.11 -8.81 0.34
N ILE A 328 50.95 -9.71 -0.63
CA ILE A 328 49.99 -10.80 -0.59
C ILE A 328 50.65 -12.11 -1.01
N MET A 329 50.25 -13.17 -0.32
CA MET A 329 50.70 -14.53 -0.54
C MET A 329 49.65 -15.27 -1.36
N LEU A 330 50.02 -15.65 -2.58
CA LEU A 330 49.17 -16.36 -3.53
C LEU A 330 49.52 -17.85 -3.52
N ALA A 331 48.51 -18.68 -3.33
CA ALA A 331 48.65 -20.13 -3.36
C ALA A 331 49.11 -20.63 -4.75
N ALA A 332 49.78 -21.78 -4.77
CA ALA A 332 50.29 -22.38 -5.99
C ALA A 332 49.13 -22.85 -6.90
N ASN A 333 49.16 -22.49 -8.19
CA ASN A 333 48.22 -22.96 -9.19
C ASN A 333 46.72 -22.73 -8.89
N THR A 334 46.36 -21.68 -8.13
CA THR A 334 44.94 -21.42 -7.80
C THR A 334 44.49 -19.98 -8.07
N ALA A 335 43.17 -19.77 -7.95
CA ALA A 335 42.51 -18.47 -8.03
C ALA A 335 41.66 -18.23 -6.75
N ASP A 336 42.25 -18.51 -5.58
CA ASP A 336 41.51 -18.56 -4.32
C ASP A 336 41.51 -17.24 -3.54
N ASN A 337 42.52 -16.39 -3.77
CA ASN A 337 42.65 -15.12 -3.07
C ASN A 337 41.69 -14.08 -3.67
N ILE A 338 40.70 -13.67 -2.88
CA ILE A 338 39.79 -12.56 -3.21
C ILE A 338 40.01 -11.40 -2.25
N LEU A 339 40.14 -10.21 -2.81
CA LEU A 339 40.24 -8.93 -2.12
C LEU A 339 39.00 -8.10 -2.38
N PHE A 340 38.50 -7.42 -1.35
CA PHE A 340 37.33 -6.57 -1.45
C PHE A 340 37.64 -5.14 -1.03
N ALA A 341 36.98 -4.20 -1.69
CA ALA A 341 36.92 -2.79 -1.35
C ALA A 341 35.46 -2.38 -1.20
N THR A 342 35.08 -1.91 0.00
CA THR A 342 33.73 -1.42 0.29
C THR A 342 33.78 0.07 0.62
N PHE A 343 32.91 0.86 -0.01
CA PHE A 343 32.83 2.31 0.22
C PHE A 343 31.40 2.82 0.03
N THR A 344 31.12 4.01 0.55
CA THR A 344 29.87 4.72 0.29
C THR A 344 29.97 5.46 -1.04
N MET A 345 29.04 5.22 -1.96
CA MET A 345 29.04 5.84 -3.29
C MET A 345 29.00 7.38 -3.16
N PRO A 346 29.98 8.11 -3.69
CA PRO A 346 29.96 9.56 -3.73
C PRO A 346 28.96 10.10 -4.76
N ASP A 347 28.77 11.41 -4.79
CA ASP A 347 27.84 12.08 -5.70
C ASP A 347 28.39 12.23 -7.14
N GLU A 348 29.37 11.41 -7.52
CA GLU A 348 30.09 11.44 -8.80
C GLU A 348 30.53 10.01 -9.19
N ASP A 349 30.92 9.80 -10.44
CA ASP A 349 31.48 8.52 -10.90
C ASP A 349 32.72 8.11 -10.09
N VAL A 350 32.91 6.80 -9.92
CA VAL A 350 34.06 6.21 -9.21
C VAL A 350 34.94 5.44 -10.19
N TYR A 351 36.22 5.78 -10.23
CA TYR A 351 37.27 5.05 -10.93
C TYR A 351 37.97 4.08 -9.98
N ILE A 352 38.13 2.85 -10.43
CA ILE A 352 38.85 1.78 -9.72
C ILE A 352 39.99 1.32 -10.61
N GLN A 353 41.16 1.18 -10.00
CA GLN A 353 42.34 0.57 -10.59
C GLN A 353 42.96 -0.37 -9.55
N PHE A 354 43.38 -1.55 -9.98
CA PHE A 354 44.05 -2.53 -9.13
C PHE A 354 45.30 -3.03 -9.86
N ASN A 355 46.41 -3.12 -9.11
CA ASN A 355 47.69 -3.59 -9.60
C ASN A 355 48.17 -4.78 -8.76
N LEU A 356 48.76 -5.77 -9.40
CA LEU A 356 49.44 -6.92 -8.82
C LEU A 356 50.89 -6.95 -9.30
N ASN A 357 51.83 -7.42 -8.50
CA ASN A 357 53.24 -7.61 -8.87
C ASN A 357 53.90 -6.44 -9.63
N ARG A 358 53.76 -5.21 -9.13
CA ARG A 358 54.39 -4.04 -9.77
C ARG A 358 55.90 -4.06 -9.60
N LEU A 359 56.38 -4.67 -8.51
CA LEU A 359 57.81 -4.84 -8.23
C LEU A 359 58.46 -5.91 -9.10
N LYS A 360 57.68 -6.64 -9.91
CA LYS A 360 58.15 -7.72 -10.80
C LYS A 360 58.90 -8.83 -10.04
N SER A 361 58.39 -9.16 -8.86
CA SER A 361 58.82 -10.25 -7.99
C SER A 361 57.58 -10.97 -7.45
N PRO A 362 57.31 -12.22 -7.89
CA PRO A 362 58.16 -13.11 -8.70
C PRO A 362 58.27 -12.70 -10.17
N ASN A 363 59.25 -13.25 -10.88
CA ASN A 363 59.35 -13.08 -12.33
C ASN A 363 58.25 -13.85 -13.05
N GLU A 364 57.50 -13.16 -13.92
CA GLU A 364 56.41 -13.72 -14.73
C GLU A 364 56.74 -13.66 -16.22
N VAL A 365 56.01 -14.48 -17.00
CA VAL A 365 56.09 -14.46 -18.46
C VAL A 365 55.26 -13.33 -19.07
N PHE A 366 54.18 -12.90 -18.40
CA PHE A 366 53.33 -11.81 -18.87
C PHE A 366 53.04 -10.82 -17.73
N TYR A 367 53.39 -9.55 -17.92
CA TYR A 367 53.09 -8.48 -16.94
C TYR A 367 51.90 -7.61 -17.37
N GLY A 368 51.44 -7.74 -18.62
CA GLY A 368 50.41 -6.87 -19.19
C GLY A 368 49.00 -7.14 -18.64
N ASN A 369 48.80 -8.28 -17.98
CA ASN A 369 47.58 -8.67 -17.28
C ASN A 369 47.59 -8.30 -15.79
N ASN A 370 48.67 -7.72 -15.27
CA ASN A 370 48.81 -7.45 -13.83
C ASN A 370 48.07 -6.20 -13.34
N GLU A 371 47.44 -5.48 -14.26
CA GLU A 371 46.68 -4.27 -13.99
C GLU A 371 45.26 -4.38 -14.57
N ILE A 372 44.27 -4.02 -13.76
CA ILE A 372 42.87 -3.93 -14.18
C ILE A 372 42.25 -2.62 -13.70
N TYR A 373 41.26 -2.13 -14.44
CA TYR A 373 40.54 -0.92 -14.08
C TYR A 373 39.06 -0.98 -14.49
N GLY A 374 38.23 -0.15 -13.87
CA GLY A 374 36.79 -0.09 -14.14
C GLY A 374 36.13 1.15 -13.55
N TRP A 375 34.90 1.42 -13.98
CA TRP A 375 34.09 2.56 -13.54
C TRP A 375 32.77 2.09 -12.94
N ILE A 376 32.36 2.76 -11.86
CA ILE A 376 31.01 2.67 -11.31
C ILE A 376 30.33 4.02 -11.59
N LYS A 377 29.24 3.99 -12.35
CA LYS A 377 28.49 5.18 -12.72
C LYS A 377 27.58 5.66 -11.60
N LYS A 378 27.55 6.96 -11.35
CA LYS A 378 26.53 7.56 -10.50
C LYS A 378 25.17 7.42 -11.16
N VAL A 379 24.20 6.85 -10.44
CA VAL A 379 22.80 6.79 -10.88
C VAL A 379 22.03 7.92 -10.21
N ASN A 380 21.56 8.88 -11.03
CA ASN A 380 20.72 9.98 -10.55
C ASN A 380 19.30 9.49 -10.30
N SER A 381 18.67 9.98 -9.23
CA SER A 381 17.26 9.74 -8.96
C SER A 381 16.37 10.33 -10.06
N MET A 382 15.23 9.68 -10.31
CA MET A 382 14.18 10.23 -11.13
C MET A 382 13.63 11.51 -10.48
N PRO A 383 13.19 12.51 -11.28
CA PRO A 383 12.49 13.67 -10.75
C PRO A 383 11.27 13.24 -9.94
N THR A 384 11.04 13.87 -8.79
CA THR A 384 9.85 13.60 -7.97
C THR A 384 8.59 13.89 -8.77
N THR A 385 7.78 12.86 -8.96
CA THR A 385 6.50 12.99 -9.64
C THR A 385 5.46 13.60 -8.70
N LYS A 386 4.61 14.49 -9.24
CA LYS A 386 3.56 15.18 -8.49
C LYS A 386 2.19 14.96 -9.12
N GLY A 387 1.16 14.78 -8.30
CA GLY A 387 -0.23 14.72 -8.77
C GLY A 387 -1.22 14.88 -7.63
N SER A 388 -2.51 14.69 -7.90
CA SER A 388 -3.54 14.84 -6.87
C SER A 388 -4.73 13.90 -7.03
N PHE A 389 -5.34 13.54 -5.90
CA PHE A 389 -6.61 12.82 -5.85
C PHE A 389 -7.63 13.56 -4.99
N ASP A 390 -8.87 13.59 -5.45
CA ASP A 390 -9.96 14.26 -4.76
C ASP A 390 -10.96 13.24 -4.23
N LEU A 391 -11.29 13.34 -2.95
CA LEU A 391 -12.46 12.74 -2.33
C LEU A 391 -13.53 13.83 -2.27
N ASP A 392 -14.56 13.67 -3.10
CA ASP A 392 -15.65 14.63 -3.22
C ASP A 392 -16.56 14.63 -1.96
N TYR A 393 -17.41 15.64 -1.79
CA TYR A 393 -18.22 15.90 -0.59
C TYR A 393 -19.07 14.71 -0.11
N ASN A 394 -19.55 13.87 -1.03
CA ASN A 394 -20.38 12.71 -0.74
C ASN A 394 -19.61 11.37 -0.75
N VAL A 395 -18.28 11.39 -0.81
CA VAL A 395 -17.44 10.18 -0.94
C VAL A 395 -16.80 9.81 0.41
N LEU A 396 -17.11 8.63 0.94
CA LEU A 396 -16.51 8.07 2.17
C LEU A 396 -15.13 7.46 1.92
N SER A 397 -14.95 6.81 0.78
CA SER A 397 -13.65 6.27 0.39
C SER A 397 -13.50 6.24 -1.12
N LYS A 398 -12.26 6.24 -1.58
CA LYS A 398 -11.90 6.21 -3.00
C LYS A 398 -10.84 5.15 -3.24
N LYS A 399 -11.06 4.24 -4.18
CA LYS A 399 -9.99 3.37 -4.71
C LYS A 399 -9.23 4.13 -5.78
N VAL A 400 -7.91 4.11 -5.72
CA VAL A 400 -7.03 4.75 -6.69
C VAL A 400 -6.13 3.72 -7.32
N LYS A 401 -5.97 3.80 -8.65
CA LYS A 401 -4.99 3.07 -9.44
C LYS A 401 -4.20 4.07 -10.29
N PHE A 402 -2.88 4.06 -10.18
CA PHE A 402 -2.01 4.94 -10.96
C PHE A 402 -0.63 4.34 -11.19
N GLY A 403 -0.01 4.63 -12.34
CA GLY A 403 1.34 4.19 -12.63
C GLY A 403 2.36 4.92 -11.73
N LEU A 404 3.25 4.16 -11.09
CA LEU A 404 4.35 4.71 -10.29
C LEU A 404 5.23 5.60 -11.18
N ALA A 405 5.62 6.76 -10.66
CA ALA A 405 6.37 7.78 -11.41
C ALA A 405 5.65 8.22 -12.69
N ASP A 406 4.32 8.36 -12.63
CA ASP A 406 3.41 8.64 -13.76
C ASP A 406 3.57 7.64 -14.93
N GLY A 407 3.90 6.39 -14.60
CA GLY A 407 4.08 5.31 -15.57
C GLY A 407 5.43 5.36 -16.31
N ALA A 408 6.38 6.19 -15.88
CA ALA A 408 7.71 6.23 -16.45
C ALA A 408 8.45 4.88 -16.28
N ALA A 409 9.27 4.53 -17.26
CA ALA A 409 10.05 3.30 -17.24
C ALA A 409 11.19 3.38 -16.22
N ILE A 410 11.13 2.56 -15.17
CA ILE A 410 12.18 2.43 -14.15
C ILE A 410 13.16 1.37 -14.62
N LYS A 411 14.42 1.74 -14.82
CA LYS A 411 15.42 0.89 -15.51
C LYS A 411 16.61 0.54 -14.63
N ALA A 412 17.12 -0.67 -14.80
CA ALA A 412 18.44 -1.09 -14.35
C ALA A 412 19.23 -1.64 -15.56
N VAL A 413 20.47 -1.20 -15.75
CA VAL A 413 21.28 -1.53 -16.93
C VAL A 413 22.55 -2.26 -16.52
N LEU A 414 22.62 -3.55 -16.82
CA LEU A 414 23.77 -4.41 -16.59
C LEU A 414 24.72 -4.35 -17.78
N GLN A 415 25.98 -4.00 -17.52
CA GLN A 415 27.03 -3.84 -18.51
C GLN A 415 28.39 -4.17 -17.87
N PRO A 416 28.91 -5.39 -18.04
CA PRO A 416 30.27 -5.71 -17.62
C PRO A 416 31.29 -4.76 -18.27
N GLN A 417 32.39 -4.52 -17.57
CA GLN A 417 33.50 -3.66 -17.98
C GLN A 417 34.27 -4.20 -19.20
N TYR A 418 34.07 -5.46 -19.55
CA TYR A 418 34.71 -6.10 -20.69
C TYR A 418 33.80 -6.03 -21.93
N SER A 419 34.38 -5.92 -23.13
CA SER A 419 33.63 -5.94 -24.38
C SER A 419 33.39 -7.37 -24.91
N ASP A 420 34.19 -8.33 -24.48
CA ASP A 420 34.31 -9.71 -24.95
C ASP A 420 33.80 -10.73 -23.91
N PHE A 421 32.54 -10.59 -23.49
CA PHE A 421 31.91 -11.48 -22.50
C PHE A 421 30.67 -12.19 -23.05
N THR A 422 30.24 -13.23 -22.34
CA THR A 422 28.99 -13.95 -22.54
C THR A 422 28.23 -14.04 -21.22
N TRP A 423 26.93 -13.77 -21.21
CA TRP A 423 26.12 -13.91 -20.00
C TRP A 423 25.96 -15.38 -19.58
N SER A 424 26.06 -15.63 -18.27
CA SER A 424 25.85 -16.94 -17.64
C SER A 424 24.53 -16.92 -16.85
N GLY A 425 23.47 -17.46 -17.45
CA GLY A 425 22.12 -17.46 -16.86
C GLY A 425 21.39 -16.12 -16.98
N ASN A 426 20.30 -15.96 -16.24
CA ASN A 426 19.44 -14.76 -16.23
C ASN A 426 19.86 -13.75 -15.15
N ALA A 427 19.50 -12.48 -15.32
CA ALA A 427 19.57 -11.48 -14.27
C ALA A 427 18.55 -11.78 -13.17
N THR A 428 18.93 -11.57 -11.92
CA THR A 428 18.07 -11.73 -10.74
C THR A 428 18.09 -10.49 -9.85
N GLY A 429 17.00 -10.22 -9.14
CA GLY A 429 16.85 -9.01 -8.31
C GLY A 429 15.40 -8.56 -8.18
N ALA A 430 15.18 -7.35 -7.66
CA ALA A 430 13.85 -6.79 -7.48
C ALA A 430 13.87 -5.25 -7.47
N LEU A 431 12.76 -4.65 -7.89
CA LEU A 431 12.42 -3.26 -7.57
C LEU A 431 11.54 -3.27 -6.32
N GLU A 432 11.99 -2.60 -5.27
CA GLU A 432 11.25 -2.38 -4.05
C GLU A 432 10.47 -1.07 -4.15
N VAL A 433 9.22 -1.09 -3.69
CA VAL A 433 8.32 0.07 -3.66
C VAL A 433 7.77 0.19 -2.25
N ILE A 434 8.03 1.32 -1.60
CA ILE A 434 7.77 1.55 -0.18
C ILE A 434 6.69 2.63 -0.06
N ASN A 435 5.62 2.31 0.64
CA ASN A 435 4.60 3.28 1.03
C ASN A 435 5.04 4.03 2.29
N ASN A 436 5.54 5.25 2.13
CA ASN A 436 5.97 6.11 3.24
C ASN A 436 4.78 6.83 3.92
N SER A 437 3.54 6.52 3.53
CA SER A 437 2.32 7.19 4.00
C SER A 437 1.18 6.17 4.17
N ASP A 438 1.45 5.11 4.93
CA ASP A 438 0.53 3.99 5.23
C ASP A 438 -0.80 4.41 5.89
N THR A 439 -0.79 5.55 6.60
CA THR A 439 -1.99 6.16 7.18
C THR A 439 -2.89 6.87 6.17
N ILE A 440 -2.43 7.07 4.93
CA ILE A 440 -3.19 7.70 3.84
C ILE A 440 -3.51 6.66 2.76
N TYR A 441 -2.50 5.93 2.29
CA TYR A 441 -2.67 4.87 1.29
C TYR A 441 -2.99 3.54 1.97
N ARG A 442 -4.26 3.34 2.30
CA ARG A 442 -4.75 2.07 2.89
C ARG A 442 -4.80 0.96 1.84
N TYR A 443 -4.69 -0.29 2.27
CA TYR A 443 -4.74 -1.47 1.39
C TYR A 443 -3.78 -1.39 0.19
N PHE A 444 -2.58 -0.85 0.43
CA PHE A 444 -1.55 -0.60 -0.57
C PHE A 444 -1.09 -1.90 -1.25
N ARG A 445 -1.13 -1.90 -2.59
CA ARG A 445 -0.71 -3.01 -3.44
C ARG A 445 0.06 -2.47 -4.64
N VAL A 446 1.04 -3.26 -5.07
CA VAL A 446 1.89 -2.95 -6.24
C VAL A 446 1.69 -4.06 -7.27
N GLU A 447 1.14 -3.70 -8.42
CA GLU A 447 0.99 -4.58 -9.57
C GLU A 447 2.11 -4.33 -10.59
N ASN A 448 2.27 -5.24 -11.56
CA ASN A 448 3.25 -5.12 -12.64
C ASN A 448 4.71 -4.98 -12.17
N ASN A 449 5.02 -5.51 -10.97
CA ASN A 449 6.35 -5.50 -10.39
C ASN A 449 6.84 -6.91 -9.97
N PRO A 450 7.01 -7.85 -10.92
CA PRO A 450 7.51 -9.18 -10.59
C PRO A 450 9.02 -9.14 -10.26
N LEU A 451 9.46 -10.12 -9.46
CA LEU A 451 10.87 -10.41 -9.26
C LEU A 451 11.59 -10.56 -10.61
N VAL A 452 12.83 -10.12 -10.69
CA VAL A 452 13.63 -10.16 -11.91
C VAL A 452 14.15 -11.58 -12.11
N ASN A 453 13.87 -12.14 -13.30
CA ASN A 453 14.43 -13.37 -13.83
C ASN A 453 14.42 -13.26 -15.36
N ASP A 454 15.33 -12.48 -15.91
CA ASP A 454 15.29 -12.04 -17.32
C ASP A 454 16.66 -12.21 -18.00
N ALA A 455 16.66 -12.61 -19.27
CA ALA A 455 17.88 -12.72 -20.08
C ALA A 455 18.34 -11.38 -20.66
N ALA A 456 17.56 -10.30 -20.50
CA ALA A 456 17.92 -8.96 -20.93
C ALA A 456 19.05 -8.34 -20.09
N SER A 457 19.81 -7.42 -20.72
CA SER A 457 20.83 -6.61 -20.03
C SER A 457 20.24 -5.30 -19.50
N THR A 458 19.07 -4.88 -20.01
CA THR A 458 18.30 -3.74 -19.49
C THR A 458 16.98 -4.26 -18.95
N ILE A 459 16.80 -4.14 -17.64
CA ILE A 459 15.58 -4.55 -16.95
C ILE A 459 14.69 -3.32 -16.79
N VAL A 460 13.43 -3.42 -17.21
CA VAL A 460 12.45 -2.33 -17.15
C VAL A 460 11.28 -2.74 -16.26
N ARG A 461 10.82 -1.81 -15.42
CA ARG A 461 9.61 -1.95 -14.60
C ARG A 461 8.73 -0.71 -14.74
N GLN A 462 7.42 -0.92 -14.79
CA GLN A 462 6.40 0.13 -14.77
C GLN A 462 5.27 -0.31 -13.82
N PRO A 463 5.51 -0.27 -12.49
CA PRO A 463 4.54 -0.75 -11.52
C PRO A 463 3.28 0.12 -11.49
N ASP A 464 2.14 -0.50 -11.22
CA ASP A 464 0.91 0.21 -10.88
C ASP A 464 0.68 0.18 -9.37
N ILE A 465 0.33 1.33 -8.81
CA ILE A 465 -0.04 1.48 -7.40
C ILE A 465 -1.55 1.39 -7.29
N ILE A 466 -2.02 0.47 -6.43
CA ILE A 466 -3.42 0.37 -6.02
C ILE A 466 -3.50 0.67 -4.53
N ALA A 467 -4.36 1.61 -4.16
CA ALA A 467 -4.61 1.95 -2.77
C ALA A 467 -6.05 2.42 -2.56
N SER A 468 -6.44 2.58 -1.30
CA SER A 468 -7.70 3.18 -0.92
C SER A 468 -7.45 4.38 -0.02
N LEU A 469 -8.11 5.48 -0.35
CA LEU A 469 -8.14 6.72 0.41
C LEU A 469 -9.43 6.75 1.22
N GLN A 470 -9.35 7.05 2.52
CA GLN A 470 -10.49 6.99 3.43
C GLN A 470 -10.76 8.38 4.02
N ARG A 471 -12.01 8.84 3.97
CA ARG A 471 -12.44 10.13 4.54
C ARG A 471 -12.10 10.27 6.04
N PRO A 472 -12.20 9.23 6.89
CA PRO A 472 -11.76 9.28 8.29
C PRO A 472 -10.29 9.66 8.48
N ASP A 473 -9.40 9.34 7.54
CA ASP A 473 -7.98 9.73 7.62
C ASP A 473 -7.79 11.25 7.50
N PHE A 474 -8.84 12.00 7.16
CA PHE A 474 -8.91 13.47 7.12
C PHE A 474 -9.74 14.08 8.27
N GLY A 475 -10.11 13.26 9.26
CA GLY A 475 -10.80 13.71 10.48
C GLY A 475 -12.32 13.79 10.38
N ASP A 476 -12.92 13.41 9.25
CA ASP A 476 -14.37 13.36 9.03
C ASP A 476 -14.82 11.89 8.93
N ASP A 477 -15.68 11.44 9.83
CA ASP A 477 -16.18 10.06 9.88
C ASP A 477 -17.68 10.06 10.26
N PRO A 478 -18.54 10.46 9.30
CA PRO A 478 -19.97 10.57 9.55
C PRO A 478 -20.66 9.22 9.80
N VAL A 479 -20.03 8.10 9.42
CA VAL A 479 -20.54 6.75 9.71
C VAL A 479 -20.52 6.49 11.22
N ASN A 480 -19.46 6.94 11.90
CA ASN A 480 -19.29 6.78 13.36
C ASN A 480 -19.63 8.06 14.15
N GLY A 481 -20.35 9.01 13.54
CA GLY A 481 -20.80 10.23 14.22
C GLY A 481 -19.67 11.17 14.62
N LYS A 482 -18.59 11.25 13.84
CA LYS A 482 -17.53 12.24 13.99
C LYS A 482 -17.52 13.15 12.77
N TRP A 483 -17.69 14.45 12.99
CA TRP A 483 -17.75 15.42 11.90
C TRP A 483 -16.55 16.37 11.99
N TYR A 484 -15.84 16.52 10.89
CA TYR A 484 -14.82 17.55 10.78
C TYR A 484 -15.51 18.92 10.70
N ILE A 485 -15.06 19.85 11.55
CA ILE A 485 -15.56 21.23 11.55
C ILE A 485 -14.73 22.02 10.54
N ASN A 486 -15.25 22.14 9.31
CA ASN A 486 -14.62 22.96 8.28
C ASN A 486 -15.18 24.39 8.34
N PRO A 487 -14.38 25.41 8.69
CA PRO A 487 -14.83 26.80 8.65
C PRO A 487 -15.00 27.34 7.21
N ALA A 488 -14.44 26.66 6.20
CA ALA A 488 -14.47 27.08 4.79
C ALA A 488 -14.78 25.90 3.86
N PRO A 489 -16.07 25.59 3.59
CA PRO A 489 -16.47 24.36 2.90
C PRO A 489 -15.94 24.22 1.48
N TYR A 490 -15.57 25.32 0.81
CA TYR A 490 -14.93 25.31 -0.52
C TYR A 490 -13.43 24.96 -0.49
N THR A 491 -12.80 24.96 0.69
CA THR A 491 -11.39 24.61 0.84
C THR A 491 -11.28 23.15 1.30
N PRO A 492 -10.61 22.27 0.54
CA PRO A 492 -10.46 20.88 0.93
C PRO A 492 -9.45 20.74 2.08
N ASN A 493 -9.67 19.75 2.94
CA ASN A 493 -8.63 19.30 3.86
C ASN A 493 -7.64 18.44 3.06
N GLN A 494 -6.34 18.72 3.17
CA GLN A 494 -5.33 18.10 2.30
C GLN A 494 -4.19 17.46 3.09
N LYS A 495 -3.71 16.32 2.59
CA LYS A 495 -2.52 15.62 3.07
C LYS A 495 -1.67 15.17 1.87
N SER A 496 -0.40 14.93 2.10
CA SER A 496 0.51 14.42 1.07
C SER A 496 0.78 12.94 1.29
N GLY A 497 0.56 12.12 0.28
CA GLY A 497 1.03 10.74 0.23
C GLY A 497 2.38 10.68 -0.48
N ASN A 498 3.32 9.88 0.06
CA ASN A 498 4.66 9.68 -0.51
C ASN A 498 4.93 8.17 -0.69
N ILE A 499 5.42 7.81 -1.88
CA ILE A 499 5.90 6.47 -2.21
C ILE A 499 7.34 6.60 -2.72
N SER A 500 8.27 5.83 -2.17
CA SER A 500 9.65 5.76 -2.67
C SER A 500 9.91 4.40 -3.32
N PHE A 501 10.86 4.35 -4.24
CA PHE A 501 11.23 3.12 -4.92
C PHE A 501 12.72 3.05 -5.23
N GLN A 502 13.29 1.87 -5.07
CA GLN A 502 14.70 1.56 -5.31
C GLN A 502 14.89 0.04 -5.43
N GLY A 503 16.06 -0.42 -5.85
CA GLY A 503 16.34 -1.85 -5.89
C GLY A 503 17.55 -2.16 -6.76
N THR A 504 17.93 -3.43 -6.83
CA THR A 504 19.11 -3.86 -7.58
C THR A 504 18.85 -5.14 -8.36
N VAL A 505 19.58 -5.29 -9.46
CA VAL A 505 19.66 -6.53 -10.25
C VAL A 505 21.12 -6.95 -10.38
N SER A 506 21.37 -8.24 -10.49
CA SER A 506 22.70 -8.81 -10.67
C SER A 506 22.68 -9.96 -11.68
N ARG A 507 23.81 -10.18 -12.36
CA ARG A 507 23.95 -11.28 -13.31
C ARG A 507 25.39 -11.74 -13.45
N ASN A 508 25.58 -13.04 -13.59
CA ASN A 508 26.89 -13.66 -13.81
C ASN A 508 27.25 -13.64 -15.30
N PHE A 509 28.53 -13.50 -15.61
CA PHE A 509 29.07 -13.57 -16.97
C PHE A 509 30.34 -14.41 -17.00
N THR A 510 30.71 -14.87 -18.21
CA THR A 510 32.00 -15.46 -18.52
C THR A 510 32.70 -14.67 -19.62
N ARG A 511 34.03 -14.67 -19.62
CA ARG A 511 34.85 -13.98 -20.62
C ARG A 511 35.94 -14.93 -21.11
N ASN A 512 36.20 -14.91 -22.43
CA ASN A 512 37.33 -15.62 -23.02
C ASN A 512 38.38 -14.60 -23.47
N TYR A 513 39.62 -14.77 -23.05
CA TYR A 513 40.73 -13.93 -23.50
C TYR A 513 41.90 -14.79 -23.98
N GLN A 514 42.67 -14.25 -24.92
CA GLN A 514 43.82 -14.93 -25.49
C GLN A 514 45.11 -14.33 -24.96
N VAL A 515 46.03 -15.18 -24.53
CA VAL A 515 47.40 -14.80 -24.20
C VAL A 515 48.29 -15.38 -25.28
N CYS A 516 49.00 -14.50 -26.00
CA CYS A 516 49.87 -14.86 -27.10
C CYS A 516 51.34 -14.77 -26.67
N SER A 517 52.11 -15.77 -27.03
CA SER A 517 53.55 -15.85 -26.80
C SER A 517 54.27 -15.88 -28.13
N THR A 518 55.36 -15.13 -28.26
CA THR A 518 56.15 -15.09 -29.50
C THR A 518 57.36 -16.00 -29.34
N THR A 519 57.49 -16.98 -30.24
CA THR A 519 58.62 -17.91 -30.30
C THR A 519 59.20 -17.89 -31.70
N LYS A 520 60.52 -18.07 -31.86
CA LYS A 520 61.10 -18.14 -33.22
C LYS A 520 60.88 -19.52 -33.82
N ASN A 521 60.34 -19.59 -35.03
CA ASN A 521 60.28 -20.85 -35.77
C ASN A 521 61.66 -21.25 -36.31
N GLY A 522 61.75 -22.45 -36.89
CA GLY A 522 63.00 -22.99 -37.47
C GLY A 522 63.60 -22.20 -38.64
N GLN A 523 63.03 -21.05 -39.03
CA GLN A 523 63.58 -20.10 -40.00
C GLN A 523 64.04 -18.79 -39.34
N GLY A 524 64.04 -18.71 -38.00
CA GLY A 524 64.38 -17.52 -37.22
C GLY A 524 63.30 -16.42 -37.23
N LYS A 525 62.11 -16.73 -37.77
CA LYS A 525 60.98 -15.80 -37.84
C LYS A 525 60.11 -15.94 -36.60
N ASP A 526 59.69 -14.80 -36.05
CA ASP A 526 58.78 -14.75 -34.93
C ASP A 526 57.43 -15.42 -35.31
N VAL A 527 57.03 -16.41 -34.52
CA VAL A 527 55.78 -17.16 -34.62
C VAL A 527 55.04 -17.03 -33.30
N GLU A 528 53.85 -16.47 -33.40
CA GLU A 528 52.95 -16.24 -32.29
C GLU A 528 52.12 -17.50 -32.02
N SER A 529 52.09 -17.93 -30.75
CA SER A 529 51.27 -19.02 -30.24
C SER A 529 50.34 -18.50 -29.15
N CYS A 530 49.04 -18.59 -29.38
CA CYS A 530 48.01 -18.04 -28.48
C CYS A 530 47.25 -19.15 -27.74
N GLN A 531 47.06 -18.97 -26.43
CA GLN A 531 46.20 -19.81 -25.58
C GLN A 531 44.96 -19.02 -25.14
N THR A 532 43.79 -19.65 -25.19
CA THR A 532 42.53 -19.05 -24.73
C THR A 532 42.22 -19.47 -23.30
N TYR A 533 41.91 -18.52 -22.43
CA TYR A 533 41.47 -18.73 -21.05
C TYR A 533 40.03 -18.24 -20.86
N THR A 534 39.29 -18.91 -19.97
CA THR A 534 37.91 -18.55 -19.59
C THR A 534 37.86 -18.10 -18.14
N GLU A 535 37.25 -16.95 -17.89
CA GLU A 535 37.02 -16.37 -16.55
C GLU A 535 35.52 -16.21 -16.29
N SER A 536 35.12 -16.30 -15.03
CA SER A 536 33.75 -16.02 -14.57
C SER A 536 33.72 -14.84 -13.61
N GLY A 537 32.65 -14.06 -13.66
CA GLY A 537 32.42 -12.94 -12.73
C GLY A 537 30.94 -12.56 -12.63
N SER A 538 30.66 -11.54 -11.82
CA SER A 538 29.31 -10.99 -11.65
C SER A 538 29.31 -9.46 -11.77
N THR A 539 28.20 -8.90 -12.24
CA THR A 539 27.96 -7.45 -12.18
C THR A 539 26.55 -7.17 -11.68
N SER A 540 26.33 -5.96 -11.16
CA SER A 540 25.06 -5.49 -10.65
C SER A 540 24.74 -4.07 -11.11
N ALA A 541 23.46 -3.72 -11.10
CA ALA A 541 22.96 -2.40 -11.44
C ALA A 541 21.76 -2.05 -10.55
N PRO A 542 21.65 -0.83 -10.01
CA PRO A 542 20.44 -0.40 -9.34
C PRO A 542 19.35 -0.07 -10.37
N PHE A 543 18.10 -0.26 -9.99
CA PHE A 543 17.00 0.46 -10.62
C PHE A 543 17.16 1.95 -10.34
N THR A 544 16.84 2.80 -11.33
CA THR A 544 16.84 4.25 -11.14
C THR A 544 15.86 4.59 -10.00
N PRO A 545 16.34 5.09 -8.83
CA PRO A 545 15.46 5.31 -7.69
C PRO A 545 14.62 6.56 -7.88
N GLY A 546 13.58 6.74 -7.07
CA GLY A 546 12.78 7.95 -7.10
C GLY A 546 11.68 8.00 -6.05
N GLU A 547 10.91 9.08 -6.10
CA GLU A 547 9.76 9.34 -5.25
C GLU A 547 8.55 9.76 -6.09
N ASP A 548 7.37 9.33 -5.65
CA ASP A 548 6.08 9.73 -6.21
C ASP A 548 5.21 10.31 -5.10
N VAL A 549 4.88 11.60 -5.22
CA VAL A 549 4.19 12.38 -4.20
C VAL A 549 2.85 12.85 -4.74
N LYS A 550 1.74 12.36 -4.17
CA LYS A 550 0.40 12.85 -4.53
C LYS A 550 -0.20 13.66 -3.39
N THR A 551 -0.85 14.77 -3.72
CA THR A 551 -1.69 15.53 -2.78
C THR A 551 -3.10 14.94 -2.78
N ILE A 552 -3.56 14.46 -1.63
CA ILE A 552 -4.93 13.97 -1.47
C ILE A 552 -5.75 15.10 -0.85
N ARG A 553 -6.85 15.47 -1.51
CA ARG A 553 -7.78 16.53 -1.10
C ARG A 553 -9.12 15.92 -0.75
N SER A 554 -9.63 16.21 0.45
CA SER A 554 -10.95 15.77 0.91
C SER A 554 -11.86 16.98 1.06
N TYR A 555 -12.93 17.01 0.26
CA TYR A 555 -13.97 18.04 0.33
C TYR A 555 -15.01 17.62 1.37
N ILE A 556 -15.26 18.51 2.34
CA ILE A 556 -16.08 18.19 3.52
C ILE A 556 -17.08 19.32 3.77
N TYR A 557 -18.36 18.95 3.79
CA TYR A 557 -19.48 19.78 4.19
C TYR A 557 -20.48 18.91 4.95
N ASN A 558 -20.83 19.32 6.17
CA ASN A 558 -21.62 18.52 7.11
C ASN A 558 -22.98 19.15 7.45
N GLY A 559 -23.44 20.07 6.60
CA GLY A 559 -24.69 20.80 6.75
C GLY A 559 -24.52 22.12 7.52
N ALA A 560 -25.49 23.00 7.35
CA ALA A 560 -25.63 24.23 8.10
C ALA A 560 -26.23 23.94 9.48
N LYS A 561 -25.62 24.52 10.52
CA LYS A 561 -26.11 24.40 11.90
C LYS A 561 -27.56 24.85 12.06
N GLN A 562 -27.97 25.86 11.30
CA GLN A 562 -29.33 26.40 11.32
C GLN A 562 -29.84 26.57 9.89
N ILE A 563 -31.10 26.21 9.69
CA ILE A 563 -31.88 26.53 8.49
C ILE A 563 -32.86 27.62 8.90
N ALA A 564 -33.01 28.64 8.07
CA ALA A 564 -33.97 29.71 8.33
C ALA A 564 -35.38 29.11 8.43
N PRO A 565 -36.07 29.26 9.58
CA PRO A 565 -37.40 28.69 9.75
C PRO A 565 -38.40 29.43 8.86
N LYS A 566 -39.38 28.68 8.33
CA LYS A 566 -40.54 29.27 7.67
C LYS A 566 -41.34 30.10 8.68
N LEU A 567 -41.73 31.31 8.28
CA LEU A 567 -42.52 32.20 9.13
C LEU A 567 -44.00 31.90 8.97
N TYR A 568 -44.69 31.67 10.09
CA TYR A 568 -46.13 31.45 10.15
C TYR A 568 -46.85 32.62 10.83
N LYS A 569 -48.15 32.72 10.62
CA LYS A 569 -48.98 33.78 11.20
C LYS A 569 -49.38 33.41 12.63
N ASN A 570 -49.31 34.41 13.52
CA ASN A 570 -49.88 34.36 14.86
C ASN A 570 -50.96 35.46 14.97
N SER A 571 -52.24 35.09 14.85
CA SER A 571 -53.34 36.06 14.82
C SER A 571 -54.69 35.45 15.21
N ILE A 572 -55.61 36.30 15.67
CA ILE A 572 -57.03 35.97 15.87
C ILE A 572 -57.89 36.86 14.98
N ASP A 573 -58.54 36.26 13.99
CA ASP A 573 -59.46 36.97 13.10
C ASP A 573 -60.79 37.24 13.80
N LYS A 574 -61.34 38.44 13.57
CA LYS A 574 -62.62 38.92 14.13
C LYS A 574 -62.68 38.95 15.66
N ASN A 575 -61.55 39.16 16.35
CA ASN A 575 -61.45 39.21 17.82
C ASN A 575 -62.13 40.44 18.47
N LYS A 576 -63.47 40.50 18.40
CA LYS A 576 -64.32 41.59 18.91
C LYS A 576 -65.35 41.06 19.91
N ALA A 577 -66.08 41.93 20.62
CA ALA A 577 -67.05 41.49 21.63
C ALA A 577 -68.42 41.04 21.06
N ASP A 578 -68.65 41.22 19.75
CA ASP A 578 -69.94 41.02 19.06
C ASP A 578 -69.93 39.90 18.02
N SER A 579 -68.76 39.37 17.66
CA SER A 579 -68.67 38.35 16.61
C SER A 579 -68.90 36.94 17.18
N LEU A 580 -69.66 36.10 16.49
CA LEU A 580 -69.92 34.71 16.92
C LEU A 580 -68.88 33.71 16.41
N ILE A 581 -68.08 34.10 15.41
CA ILE A 581 -67.08 33.22 14.77
C ILE A 581 -65.67 33.80 14.88
N ARG A 582 -64.68 32.96 15.19
CA ARG A 582 -63.26 33.33 15.27
C ARG A 582 -62.41 32.32 14.54
N LYS A 583 -61.32 32.80 13.93
CA LYS A 583 -60.26 31.96 13.40
C LYS A 583 -58.94 32.31 14.06
N LEU A 584 -58.35 31.32 14.71
CA LEU A 584 -57.06 31.39 15.38
C LEU A 584 -56.03 30.78 14.44
N LEU A 585 -54.89 31.44 14.30
CA LEU A 585 -53.73 30.96 13.54
C LEU A 585 -52.52 31.10 14.44
N TRP A 586 -51.80 30.01 14.71
CA TRP A 586 -50.53 30.04 15.45
C TRP A 586 -49.48 29.11 14.85
N THR A 587 -48.22 29.33 15.19
CA THR A 587 -47.14 28.37 14.89
C THR A 587 -47.29 27.17 15.81
N SER A 588 -47.26 25.94 15.28
CA SER A 588 -47.36 24.71 16.05
C SER A 588 -46.24 24.57 17.09
N GLU A 589 -46.41 23.62 18.01
CA GLU A 589 -45.30 23.19 18.87
C GLU A 589 -44.08 22.75 18.04
N PRO A 590 -42.85 23.03 18.52
CA PRO A 590 -41.63 22.59 17.87
C PRO A 590 -41.31 21.12 18.19
N TYR A 591 -41.00 20.34 17.16
CA TYR A 591 -40.58 18.94 17.31
C TYR A 591 -39.20 18.71 16.70
N ASN A 592 -38.25 18.18 17.48
CA ASN A 592 -36.90 17.88 17.01
C ASN A 592 -36.85 16.54 16.29
N TYR A 593 -36.17 16.50 15.14
CA TYR A 593 -35.97 15.29 14.37
C TYR A 593 -34.53 15.13 13.93
N ASN A 594 -34.09 13.87 13.97
CA ASN A 594 -32.83 13.44 13.39
C ASN A 594 -32.96 13.38 11.87
N VAL A 595 -31.89 13.76 11.18
CA VAL A 595 -31.78 13.66 9.73
C VAL A 595 -30.68 12.69 9.33
N ILE A 596 -30.78 12.20 8.11
CA ILE A 596 -29.75 11.38 7.45
C ILE A 596 -29.34 12.04 6.13
N ARG A 597 -28.20 11.60 5.60
CA ARG A 597 -27.74 11.92 4.24
C ARG A 597 -27.15 10.68 3.58
N TRP A 598 -27.02 10.72 2.26
CA TRP A 598 -26.41 9.66 1.49
C TRP A 598 -24.95 9.97 1.19
N THR A 599 -24.09 8.98 1.38
CA THR A 599 -22.67 9.01 1.01
C THR A 599 -22.30 7.72 0.28
N ALA A 600 -21.22 7.70 -0.48
CA ALA A 600 -20.86 6.59 -1.36
C ALA A 600 -19.39 6.22 -1.25
N HIS A 601 -19.05 5.05 -1.78
CA HIS A 601 -17.67 4.64 -2.05
C HIS A 601 -17.39 4.82 -3.55
N GLU A 602 -16.26 5.43 -3.90
CA GLU A 602 -15.84 5.64 -5.28
C GLU A 602 -14.85 4.55 -5.70
N ASP A 603 -15.11 3.91 -6.84
CA ASP A 603 -14.19 2.92 -7.43
C ASP A 603 -13.08 3.59 -8.26
N GLU A 604 -12.18 2.78 -8.81
CA GLU A 604 -11.06 3.25 -9.63
C GLU A 604 -11.50 3.90 -10.96
N ASN A 605 -12.74 3.65 -11.39
CA ASN A 605 -13.35 4.19 -12.62
C ASN A 605 -14.20 5.43 -12.35
N LYS A 606 -14.18 5.97 -11.12
CA LYS A 606 -14.98 7.11 -10.65
C LYS A 606 -16.48 6.84 -10.53
N ASN A 607 -16.89 5.57 -10.47
CA ASN A 607 -18.28 5.23 -10.21
C ASN A 607 -18.56 5.25 -8.70
N LEU A 608 -19.70 5.85 -8.34
CA LEU A 608 -20.19 5.87 -6.95
C LEU A 608 -21.07 4.64 -6.69
N GLN A 609 -20.64 3.80 -5.76
CA GLN A 609 -21.30 2.57 -5.37
C GLN A 609 -21.45 2.47 -3.84
N ASP A 610 -22.09 1.39 -3.37
CA ASP A 610 -22.23 1.05 -1.95
C ASP A 610 -22.75 2.24 -1.11
N TRP A 611 -23.81 2.85 -1.61
CA TRP A 611 -24.38 4.04 -0.98
C TRP A 611 -24.86 3.74 0.44
N THR A 612 -24.42 4.56 1.37
CA THR A 612 -24.60 4.39 2.81
C THR A 612 -25.35 5.58 3.38
N LYS A 613 -26.42 5.31 4.13
CA LYS A 613 -27.13 6.30 4.94
C LYS A 613 -26.29 6.61 6.17
N VAL A 614 -25.93 7.87 6.36
CA VAL A 614 -25.20 8.35 7.55
C VAL A 614 -26.00 9.42 8.27
N LYS A 615 -25.82 9.54 9.58
CA LYS A 615 -26.50 10.57 10.38
C LYS A 615 -26.03 11.96 9.93
N GLY A 616 -26.97 12.90 9.79
CA GLY A 616 -26.64 14.32 9.65
C GLY A 616 -26.07 14.89 10.94
N GLN A 617 -25.29 15.96 10.84
CA GLN A 617 -24.64 16.55 12.01
C GLN A 617 -25.63 17.23 12.95
N PHE A 618 -26.69 17.85 12.39
CA PHE A 618 -27.63 18.70 13.13
C PHE A 618 -29.05 18.16 13.04
N GLU A 619 -29.77 18.20 14.16
CA GLU A 619 -31.21 17.95 14.19
C GLU A 619 -31.97 19.13 13.56
N ARG A 620 -33.18 18.84 13.06
CA ARG A 620 -34.08 19.85 12.49
C ARG A 620 -35.34 19.99 13.34
N ILE A 621 -35.88 21.20 13.38
CA ILE A 621 -37.10 21.52 14.14
C ILE A 621 -38.26 21.61 13.17
N PHE A 622 -39.24 20.72 13.33
CA PHE A 622 -40.50 20.81 12.60
C PHE A 622 -41.44 21.78 13.28
N THR A 623 -41.94 22.75 12.49
CA THR A 623 -43.04 23.64 12.86
C THR A 623 -43.94 23.87 11.65
N GLN A 624 -45.24 24.05 11.89
CA GLN A 624 -46.22 24.30 10.85
C GLN A 624 -47.31 25.27 11.32
N GLN A 625 -48.10 25.84 10.39
CA GLN A 625 -49.25 26.67 10.72
C GLN A 625 -50.38 25.82 11.32
N ALA A 626 -50.59 25.94 12.63
CA ALA A 626 -51.78 25.42 13.31
C ALA A 626 -52.93 26.43 13.24
N SER A 627 -54.16 25.92 13.40
CA SER A 627 -55.37 26.74 13.37
C SER A 627 -56.47 26.25 14.31
N GLY A 628 -57.39 27.16 14.66
CA GLY A 628 -58.56 26.88 15.48
C GLY A 628 -59.75 27.71 15.01
N ASP A 629 -60.82 27.06 14.59
CA ASP A 629 -62.06 27.71 14.15
C ASP A 629 -63.11 27.55 15.25
N ILE A 630 -63.59 28.68 15.79
CA ILE A 630 -64.59 28.75 16.86
C ILE A 630 -65.87 29.33 16.30
N GLY A 631 -67.02 28.71 16.61
CA GLY A 631 -68.33 29.26 16.29
C GLY A 631 -69.32 29.08 17.44
N TRP A 632 -69.88 30.18 17.93
CA TRP A 632 -70.95 30.19 18.94
C TRP A 632 -72.32 30.30 18.27
N LYS A 633 -73.32 29.67 18.89
CA LYS A 633 -74.71 29.70 18.45
C LYS A 633 -75.66 29.69 19.65
N VAL A 634 -76.73 30.45 19.53
CA VAL A 634 -77.86 30.40 20.46
C VAL A 634 -78.88 29.43 19.88
N GLU A 635 -79.03 28.25 20.48
CA GLU A 635 -79.96 27.22 20.01
C GLU A 635 -81.39 27.53 20.45
N ASN A 636 -81.54 27.90 21.72
CA ASN A 636 -82.80 28.34 22.30
C ASN A 636 -82.53 29.55 23.19
N SER A 637 -82.84 30.74 22.69
CA SER A 637 -82.69 32.00 23.44
C SER A 637 -83.63 32.03 24.65
N MET A 638 -83.31 32.87 25.63
CA MET A 638 -84.21 33.16 26.76
C MET A 638 -85.58 33.62 26.26
N ALA A 639 -85.61 34.48 25.24
CA ALA A 639 -86.84 34.96 24.63
C ALA A 639 -87.70 33.83 24.03
N GLN A 640 -87.08 32.86 23.35
CA GLN A 640 -87.78 31.70 22.80
C GLN A 640 -88.26 30.75 23.89
N ALA A 641 -87.43 30.49 24.91
CA ALA A 641 -87.77 29.63 26.04
C ALA A 641 -88.99 30.15 26.82
N TYR A 642 -89.07 31.45 27.09
CA TYR A 642 -90.22 32.05 27.79
C TYR A 642 -91.45 32.29 26.92
N LYS A 643 -91.36 32.14 25.59
CA LYS A 643 -92.40 32.54 24.63
C LYS A 643 -93.75 31.89 24.94
N LYS A 644 -93.77 30.61 25.30
CA LYS A 644 -95.00 29.86 25.59
C LYS A 644 -95.70 30.43 26.82
N ALA A 645 -95.00 30.50 27.95
CA ALA A 645 -95.53 31.07 29.19
C ALA A 645 -95.99 32.54 28.99
N ARG A 646 -95.23 33.35 28.24
CA ARG A 646 -95.58 34.74 27.96
C ARG A 646 -96.85 34.87 27.10
N ALA A 647 -96.98 34.04 26.06
CA ALA A 647 -98.16 34.04 25.20
C ALA A 647 -99.43 33.58 25.95
N THR A 648 -99.29 32.64 26.89
CA THR A 648 -100.37 32.18 27.77
C THR A 648 -100.85 33.31 28.68
N ALA A 649 -99.92 34.03 29.33
CA ALA A 649 -100.25 35.19 30.17
C ALA A 649 -101.00 36.29 29.40
N LYS A 650 -100.54 36.59 28.17
CA LYS A 650 -101.17 37.60 27.31
C LYS A 650 -102.61 37.24 26.91
N LYS A 651 -102.94 35.94 26.87
CA LYS A 651 -104.30 35.42 26.62
C LYS A 651 -105.15 35.30 27.90
N MET A 652 -104.59 35.64 29.07
CA MET A 652 -105.25 35.53 30.38
C MET A 652 -105.74 34.11 30.70
N LEU A 653 -104.99 33.09 30.27
CA LEU A 653 -105.31 31.69 30.54
C LEU A 653 -104.62 31.23 31.83
N ASN A 654 -105.36 30.54 32.71
CA ASN A 654 -104.88 30.10 34.03
C ASN A 654 -104.42 28.63 34.08
N ASP A 655 -104.11 28.02 32.93
CA ASP A 655 -103.63 26.64 32.86
C ASP A 655 -102.17 26.54 33.30
N LYS A 656 -101.96 25.99 34.50
CA LYS A 656 -100.65 25.83 35.14
C LYS A 656 -99.64 25.07 34.26
N SER A 657 -100.10 24.13 33.43
CA SER A 657 -99.22 23.34 32.55
C SER A 657 -98.57 24.16 31.43
N ASN A 658 -99.10 25.36 31.17
CA ASN A 658 -98.60 26.27 30.14
C ASN A 658 -97.62 27.33 30.66
N TYR A 659 -97.36 27.36 31.98
CA TYR A 659 -96.35 28.20 32.62
C TYR A 659 -95.12 27.37 33.01
N ASP A 660 -94.54 26.63 32.08
CA ASP A 660 -93.42 25.70 32.35
C ASP A 660 -92.12 26.37 32.85
N THR A 661 -91.92 27.66 32.56
CA THR A 661 -90.63 28.35 32.75
C THR A 661 -90.70 29.58 33.64
N ALA A 662 -91.81 30.31 33.63
CA ALA A 662 -92.03 31.47 34.50
C ALA A 662 -93.52 31.80 34.62
N VAL A 663 -93.90 32.46 35.71
CA VAL A 663 -95.24 33.06 35.86
C VAL A 663 -95.17 34.54 35.46
N PHE A 664 -95.75 34.88 34.31
CA PHE A 664 -95.85 36.27 33.86
C PHE A 664 -97.17 36.89 34.33
N ALA A 665 -97.14 38.20 34.64
CA ALA A 665 -98.32 38.93 35.07
C ALA A 665 -99.42 38.91 33.98
N THR A 666 -100.66 38.67 34.40
CA THR A 666 -101.85 38.65 33.52
C THR A 666 -102.57 40.01 33.49
N ASP A 667 -102.26 40.91 34.42
CA ASP A 667 -102.87 42.24 34.54
C ASP A 667 -102.79 43.01 33.22
N LYS A 668 -103.92 43.53 32.73
CA LYS A 668 -104.01 44.22 31.44
C LYS A 668 -103.03 45.40 31.34
N GLN A 669 -102.81 46.11 32.45
CA GLN A 669 -101.89 47.24 32.55
C GLN A 669 -100.40 46.86 32.43
N LEU A 670 -100.05 45.60 32.73
CA LEU A 670 -98.67 45.10 32.66
C LEU A 670 -98.36 44.41 31.32
N GLN A 671 -99.37 44.15 30.47
CA GLN A 671 -99.17 43.49 29.18
C GLN A 671 -98.33 44.30 28.17
N GLY A 672 -98.11 45.59 28.41
CA GLY A 672 -97.26 46.45 27.57
C GLY A 672 -95.75 46.21 27.73
N TYR A 673 -95.32 45.46 28.75
CA TYR A 673 -93.91 45.08 28.95
C TYR A 673 -93.61 43.73 28.29
N ASP A 674 -92.37 43.51 27.85
CA ASP A 674 -91.98 42.27 27.16
C ASP A 674 -91.97 41.06 28.11
N TYR A 675 -91.45 41.22 29.33
CA TYR A 675 -91.35 40.18 30.36
C TYR A 675 -91.82 40.68 31.74
N PRO A 676 -93.13 40.93 31.95
CA PRO A 676 -93.66 41.42 33.22
C PRO A 676 -93.90 40.28 34.21
N ILE A 677 -93.39 40.40 35.44
CA ILE A 677 -93.63 39.45 36.53
C ILE A 677 -94.08 40.17 37.81
N LYS A 678 -94.83 39.47 38.66
CA LYS A 678 -95.02 39.82 40.07
C LYS A 678 -94.00 39.05 40.90
N SER A 679 -93.39 39.70 41.89
CA SER A 679 -92.40 39.08 42.76
C SER A 679 -93.03 37.98 43.63
N GLY A 680 -92.28 36.96 44.06
CA GLY A 680 -92.79 35.84 44.85
C GLY A 680 -93.17 34.59 44.03
N TYR A 681 -93.34 34.72 42.71
CA TYR A 681 -93.52 33.57 41.81
C TYR A 681 -92.19 33.05 41.25
N TYR A 682 -92.21 31.85 40.67
CA TYR A 682 -91.02 31.30 40.03
C TYR A 682 -90.73 31.98 38.70
N PHE A 683 -89.43 32.18 38.48
CA PHE A 683 -88.84 32.67 37.25
C PHE A 683 -87.56 31.86 37.02
N ASN A 684 -87.69 30.77 36.28
CA ASN A 684 -86.61 29.80 36.14
C ASN A 684 -85.54 30.35 35.21
N PRO A 685 -84.24 30.25 35.53
CA PRO A 685 -83.17 30.42 34.56
C PRO A 685 -83.37 29.48 33.36
N VAL A 686 -83.17 29.96 32.12
CA VAL A 686 -83.39 29.15 30.90
C VAL A 686 -82.44 29.56 29.78
N GLY A 687 -82.28 28.68 28.79
CA GLY A 687 -81.54 28.94 27.55
C GLY A 687 -80.62 27.78 27.19
N THR A 688 -80.35 27.62 25.89
CA THR A 688 -79.44 26.60 25.35
C THR A 688 -78.48 27.25 24.36
N TYR A 689 -77.19 27.08 24.61
CA TYR A 689 -76.11 27.69 23.84
C TYR A 689 -75.13 26.62 23.40
N THR A 690 -74.61 26.72 22.19
CA THR A 690 -73.63 25.79 21.64
C THR A 690 -72.40 26.52 21.16
N PHE A 691 -71.24 25.87 21.26
CA PHE A 691 -70.08 26.25 20.46
C PHE A 691 -69.45 25.04 19.80
N THR A 692 -68.90 25.28 18.62
CA THR A 692 -68.02 24.34 17.92
C THR A 692 -66.60 24.88 17.93
N LEU A 693 -65.64 24.03 18.28
CA LEU A 693 -64.22 24.27 18.11
C LEU A 693 -63.67 23.19 17.18
N GLU A 694 -63.04 23.58 16.09
CA GLU A 694 -62.27 22.69 15.21
C GLU A 694 -60.81 23.17 15.20
N THR A 695 -59.86 22.32 15.58
CA THR A 695 -58.43 22.65 15.58
C THR A 695 -57.67 21.75 14.63
N VAL A 696 -56.70 22.33 13.91
CA VAL A 696 -55.71 21.60 13.11
C VAL A 696 -54.34 21.84 13.73
N THR A 697 -53.70 20.78 14.23
CA THR A 697 -52.39 20.82 14.89
C THR A 697 -51.47 19.72 14.35
N PHE A 698 -50.20 19.76 14.76
CA PHE A 698 -49.17 18.84 14.27
C PHE A 698 -48.44 18.21 15.44
N LYS A 699 -48.25 16.88 15.40
CA LYS A 699 -47.58 16.13 16.48
C LYS A 699 -46.91 14.86 15.98
N ASP A 700 -45.89 14.42 16.70
CA ASP A 700 -45.12 13.19 16.45
C ASP A 700 -45.86 11.88 16.76
N THR A 701 -47.09 11.96 17.29
CA THR A 701 -47.94 10.82 17.65
C THR A 701 -49.38 11.09 17.21
N ASP A 702 -50.12 10.03 16.93
CA ASP A 702 -51.54 10.08 16.54
C ASP A 702 -52.50 10.31 17.72
N LYS A 703 -52.01 10.72 18.89
CA LYS A 703 -52.79 10.91 20.12
C LYS A 703 -53.51 12.25 20.14
N ASP A 704 -54.56 12.35 20.95
CA ASP A 704 -55.33 13.59 21.10
C ASP A 704 -54.45 14.77 21.53
N THR A 705 -54.82 15.98 21.09
CA THR A 705 -53.97 17.15 21.29
C THR A 705 -54.33 17.89 22.56
N LYS A 706 -53.29 18.32 23.28
CA LYS A 706 -53.46 19.16 24.47
C LYS A 706 -54.04 20.53 24.07
N ASP A 707 -53.63 21.04 22.90
CA ASP A 707 -54.13 22.29 22.34
C ASP A 707 -55.66 22.30 22.26
N HIS A 708 -56.25 21.28 21.64
CA HIS A 708 -57.71 21.18 21.48
C HIS A 708 -58.42 21.07 22.83
N LYS A 709 -57.98 20.13 23.67
CA LYS A 709 -58.60 19.87 24.97
C LYS A 709 -58.62 21.12 25.84
N ASP A 710 -57.48 21.79 25.98
CA ASP A 710 -57.36 23.00 26.80
C ASP A 710 -58.23 24.14 26.23
N LEU A 711 -58.28 24.32 24.91
CA LEU A 711 -59.14 25.34 24.29
C LEU A 711 -60.64 25.05 24.50
N VAL A 712 -61.09 23.79 24.40
CA VAL A 712 -62.47 23.41 24.71
C VAL A 712 -62.80 23.75 26.16
N GLU A 713 -61.91 23.42 27.09
CA GLU A 713 -62.08 23.69 28.52
C GLU A 713 -62.16 25.20 28.80
N GLU A 714 -61.23 25.99 28.29
CA GLU A 714 -61.21 27.45 28.44
C GLU A 714 -62.45 28.12 27.85
N LEU A 715 -62.90 27.69 26.65
CA LEU A 715 -64.12 28.21 26.04
C LEU A 715 -65.37 27.84 26.84
N THR A 716 -65.44 26.61 27.33
CA THR A 716 -66.54 26.14 28.19
C THR A 716 -66.59 26.94 29.48
N ASN A 717 -65.44 27.14 30.13
CA ASN A 717 -65.30 27.89 31.37
C ASN A 717 -65.47 29.40 31.18
N SER A 718 -65.44 29.91 29.95
CA SER A 718 -65.71 31.33 29.67
C SER A 718 -67.20 31.70 29.78
N PHE A 719 -68.11 30.73 29.68
CA PHE A 719 -69.55 31.00 29.64
C PHE A 719 -70.10 31.51 30.98
N ARG A 720 -70.96 32.52 30.95
CA ARG A 720 -71.64 33.11 32.11
C ARG A 720 -73.13 33.26 31.85
N TYR A 721 -73.97 32.83 32.79
CA TYR A 721 -75.38 33.18 32.85
C TYR A 721 -75.62 34.07 34.07
N GLU A 722 -75.94 35.34 33.85
CA GLU A 722 -75.97 36.38 34.88
C GLU A 722 -77.34 37.05 34.97
N THR A 723 -77.79 37.30 36.20
CA THR A 723 -79.01 38.07 36.48
C THR A 723 -78.84 38.90 37.74
N ASP A 724 -79.55 40.03 37.82
CA ASP A 724 -79.73 40.82 39.04
C ASP A 724 -81.09 40.57 39.73
N LEU A 725 -81.84 39.56 39.27
CA LEU A 725 -83.06 39.08 39.93
C LEU A 725 -82.77 38.51 41.33
N MET A 726 -83.77 38.63 42.20
CA MET A 726 -83.69 38.32 43.62
C MET A 726 -84.58 37.11 43.90
N TYR A 727 -83.98 36.07 44.47
CA TYR A 727 -84.63 34.78 44.72
C TYR A 727 -84.85 34.53 46.21
N ILE A 728 -85.63 33.49 46.54
CA ILE A 728 -85.81 33.01 47.90
C ILE A 728 -85.43 31.53 47.98
N ASN A 729 -84.60 31.18 48.97
CA ASN A 729 -84.20 29.80 49.19
C ASN A 729 -85.16 29.05 50.14
N ASN A 730 -84.91 27.76 50.34
CA ASN A 730 -85.73 26.88 51.18
C ASN A 730 -85.75 27.31 52.66
N ASP A 731 -84.68 27.96 53.12
CA ASP A 731 -84.54 28.55 54.45
C ASP A 731 -85.26 29.91 54.60
N LYS A 732 -86.02 30.32 53.57
CA LYS A 732 -86.75 31.60 53.51
C LYS A 732 -85.86 32.83 53.55
N VAL A 733 -84.60 32.68 53.14
CA VAL A 733 -83.64 33.78 53.00
C VAL A 733 -83.68 34.29 51.56
N ALA A 734 -83.71 35.62 51.39
CA ALA A 734 -83.57 36.22 50.07
C ALA A 734 -82.11 36.12 49.61
N VAL A 735 -81.91 35.60 48.40
CA VAL A 735 -80.60 35.25 47.84
C VAL A 735 -80.46 35.72 46.39
N ASN A 736 -79.23 35.88 45.89
CA ASN A 736 -79.00 36.02 44.45
C ASN A 736 -79.04 34.65 43.74
N LEU A 737 -78.79 34.64 42.43
CA LEU A 737 -78.79 33.41 41.62
C LEU A 737 -77.84 32.32 42.17
N ARG A 738 -76.74 32.70 42.83
CA ARG A 738 -75.72 31.82 43.41
C ARG A 738 -76.03 31.40 44.86
N ASN A 739 -77.29 31.55 45.30
CA ASN A 739 -77.73 31.23 46.66
C ASN A 739 -77.06 32.06 47.76
N GLU A 740 -76.43 33.20 47.41
CA GLU A 740 -75.76 34.06 48.39
C GLU A 740 -76.78 35.03 49.03
N PRO A 741 -76.80 35.18 50.36
CA PRO A 741 -77.74 36.06 51.05
C PRO A 741 -77.66 37.52 50.60
N LEU A 742 -78.82 38.16 50.49
CA LEU A 742 -78.97 39.57 50.15
C LEU A 742 -79.16 40.41 51.42
N SER A 743 -78.54 41.59 51.44
CA SER A 743 -78.69 42.54 52.55
C SER A 743 -80.00 43.30 52.45
N LYS A 744 -80.69 43.52 53.58
CA LYS A 744 -81.87 44.39 53.63
C LYS A 744 -81.47 45.85 53.47
N ASN A 745 -82.31 46.60 52.75
CA ASN A 745 -82.26 48.03 52.54
C ASN A 745 -83.69 48.61 52.68
N GLY A 746 -84.06 49.03 53.90
CA GLY A 746 -85.44 49.39 54.24
C GLY A 746 -86.38 48.17 54.21
N ASN A 747 -87.55 48.32 53.59
CA ASN A 747 -88.54 47.24 53.41
C ASN A 747 -88.19 46.27 52.27
N ASN A 748 -87.06 46.47 51.61
CA ASN A 748 -86.64 45.76 50.40
C ASN A 748 -85.24 45.16 50.58
N PHE A 749 -84.80 44.33 49.63
CA PHE A 749 -83.41 43.86 49.56
C PHE A 749 -82.56 44.69 48.58
N ALA A 750 -81.25 44.77 48.82
CA ALA A 750 -80.31 45.37 47.88
C ALA A 750 -80.02 44.40 46.71
N ARG A 751 -80.04 44.92 45.48
CA ARG A 751 -79.70 44.14 44.28
C ARG A 751 -78.23 43.75 44.30
N LYS A 752 -77.95 42.47 44.03
CA LYS A 752 -76.60 41.93 43.90
C LYS A 752 -76.57 40.96 42.71
N PRO A 753 -76.04 41.36 41.55
CA PRO A 753 -75.90 40.45 40.41
C PRO A 753 -75.09 39.21 40.78
N ALA A 754 -75.45 38.09 40.17
CA ALA A 754 -74.67 36.86 40.26
C ALA A 754 -74.70 36.12 38.93
N ALA A 755 -73.57 35.47 38.62
CA ALA A 755 -73.42 34.68 37.41
C ALA A 755 -73.15 33.21 37.75
N LEU A 756 -73.84 32.31 37.07
CA LEU A 756 -73.46 30.90 36.99
C LEU A 756 -72.33 30.76 35.96
N SER A 757 -71.39 29.89 36.27
CA SER A 757 -70.38 29.40 35.33
C SER A 757 -70.40 27.87 35.31
N VAL A 758 -69.55 27.25 34.49
CA VAL A 758 -69.44 25.78 34.48
C VAL A 758 -68.83 25.25 35.78
N GLU A 759 -67.81 25.94 36.28
CA GLU A 759 -67.18 25.67 37.58
C GLU A 759 -68.16 25.95 38.73
N ASP A 760 -68.95 27.01 38.58
CA ASP A 760 -69.91 27.53 39.54
C ASP A 760 -71.36 27.30 39.05
N ASN A 761 -71.70 26.03 38.84
CA ASN A 761 -72.96 25.62 38.19
C ASN A 761 -74.18 25.46 39.12
N THR A 762 -73.97 25.56 40.43
CA THR A 762 -75.02 25.53 41.44
C THR A 762 -75.62 26.91 41.68
N GLY A 763 -76.94 26.97 41.72
CA GLY A 763 -77.70 28.19 42.00
C GLY A 763 -78.52 28.08 43.29
N VAL A 764 -79.65 28.79 43.34
CA VAL A 764 -80.60 28.80 44.47
C VAL A 764 -80.93 27.39 44.95
N ASN A 765 -80.98 27.18 46.27
CA ASN A 765 -81.17 25.87 46.91
C ASN A 765 -80.09 24.83 46.56
N ASP A 766 -78.89 25.30 46.21
CA ASP A 766 -77.78 24.47 45.73
C ASP A 766 -78.16 23.57 44.55
N ALA A 767 -79.17 23.97 43.78
CA ALA A 767 -79.64 23.25 42.61
C ALA A 767 -78.62 23.40 41.48
N LYS A 768 -78.29 22.30 40.79
CA LYS A 768 -77.43 22.34 39.62
C LYS A 768 -78.22 22.92 38.43
N LEU A 769 -77.95 24.18 38.09
CA LEU A 769 -78.71 24.93 37.09
C LEU A 769 -77.96 25.07 35.76
N LEU A 770 -76.78 24.45 35.61
CA LEU A 770 -76.05 24.43 34.34
C LEU A 770 -75.54 23.02 34.06
N THR A 771 -75.86 22.53 32.85
CA THR A 771 -75.41 21.21 32.34
C THR A 771 -74.61 21.41 31.06
N VAL A 772 -73.49 20.69 30.95
CA VAL A 772 -72.60 20.72 29.79
C VAL A 772 -72.55 19.33 29.16
N GLU A 773 -72.71 19.27 27.84
CA GLU A 773 -72.56 18.06 27.03
C GLU A 773 -71.53 18.34 25.93
N ASN A 774 -70.63 17.39 25.64
CA ASN A 774 -69.58 17.54 24.63
C ASN A 774 -69.59 16.33 23.68
N SER A 775 -69.61 16.58 22.37
CA SER A 775 -69.33 15.58 21.34
C SER A 775 -67.95 15.84 20.72
N PHE A 776 -67.18 14.78 20.49
CA PHE A 776 -65.79 14.86 20.01
C PHE A 776 -65.58 13.95 18.79
N THR A 777 -64.89 14.46 17.78
CA THR A 777 -64.46 13.73 16.58
C THR A 777 -63.03 14.09 16.21
N LYS A 778 -62.32 13.18 15.57
CA LYS A 778 -60.91 13.31 15.23
C LYS A 778 -60.58 12.66 13.89
N ASP A 779 -59.75 13.33 13.11
CA ASP A 779 -59.15 12.87 11.87
C ASP A 779 -57.62 13.01 11.93
N VAL A 780 -56.89 12.02 11.42
CA VAL A 780 -55.42 11.92 11.52
C VAL A 780 -54.83 11.62 10.15
N GLU A 781 -53.93 12.48 9.71
CA GLU A 781 -53.20 12.35 8.44
C GLU A 781 -51.69 12.31 8.73
N GLU A 782 -51.01 11.22 8.38
CA GLU A 782 -49.55 11.14 8.49
C GLU A 782 -48.89 11.94 7.36
N ILE A 783 -47.86 12.73 7.69
CA ILE A 783 -47.11 13.54 6.74
C ILE A 783 -45.98 12.69 6.14
N PRO A 784 -46.10 12.23 4.88
CA PRO A 784 -45.19 11.25 4.32
C PRO A 784 -43.80 11.85 4.05
N TYR A 785 -42.77 11.01 4.18
CA TYR A 785 -41.42 11.30 3.70
C TYR A 785 -40.81 10.10 2.97
N SER A 786 -39.88 10.40 2.08
CA SER A 786 -39.03 9.43 1.39
C SER A 786 -37.57 9.60 1.82
N GLN A 787 -36.84 8.49 1.82
CA GLN A 787 -35.39 8.46 1.99
C GLN A 787 -34.68 8.07 0.68
N GLU A 788 -35.39 8.10 -0.46
CA GLU A 788 -34.82 7.79 -1.76
C GLU A 788 -33.76 8.81 -2.16
N ARG A 789 -32.58 8.32 -2.55
CA ARG A 789 -31.45 9.18 -2.93
C ARG A 789 -31.74 9.97 -4.20
N GLU A 790 -32.24 9.29 -5.23
CA GLU A 790 -32.36 9.79 -6.60
C GLU A 790 -33.58 10.68 -6.84
N SER A 791 -34.49 10.74 -5.88
CA SER A 791 -35.79 11.37 -6.04
C SER A 791 -36.25 11.98 -4.73
N ASP A 792 -36.78 13.19 -4.78
CA ASP A 792 -37.48 13.80 -3.66
C ASP A 792 -39.01 13.64 -3.77
N ASN A 793 -39.49 12.82 -4.70
CA ASN A 793 -40.89 12.40 -4.77
C ASN A 793 -41.24 11.56 -3.53
N GLY A 794 -42.44 11.75 -3.01
CA GLY A 794 -42.90 11.10 -1.78
C GLY A 794 -42.51 11.83 -0.48
N THR A 795 -41.64 12.85 -0.53
CA THR A 795 -41.41 13.74 0.61
C THR A 795 -42.36 14.93 0.59
N HIS A 796 -43.20 15.05 1.61
CA HIS A 796 -44.14 16.16 1.73
C HIS A 796 -43.41 17.51 1.87
N GLU A 797 -44.01 18.58 1.35
CA GLU A 797 -43.42 19.93 1.36
C GLU A 797 -43.07 20.40 2.78
N PHE A 798 -43.85 20.01 3.79
CA PHE A 798 -43.59 20.38 5.19
C PHE A 798 -42.22 19.91 5.68
N TRP A 799 -41.79 18.70 5.30
CA TRP A 799 -40.44 18.22 5.58
C TRP A 799 -39.40 19.00 4.77
N LYS A 800 -39.65 19.24 3.48
CA LYS A 800 -38.72 20.01 2.61
C LYS A 800 -38.48 21.44 3.10
N ASN A 801 -39.46 22.05 3.78
CA ASN A 801 -39.33 23.38 4.37
C ASN A 801 -38.28 23.44 5.51
N ILE A 802 -37.94 22.31 6.14
CA ILE A 802 -37.02 22.26 7.30
C ILE A 802 -35.73 21.47 7.06
N LEU A 803 -35.65 20.71 5.96
CA LEU A 803 -34.49 19.90 5.60
C LEU A 803 -33.53 20.67 4.70
N GLU A 804 -32.23 20.40 4.80
CA GLU A 804 -31.24 21.01 3.92
C GLU A 804 -31.17 20.34 2.54
N GLY A 805 -30.86 21.13 1.51
CA GLY A 805 -30.70 20.64 0.14
C GLY A 805 -31.98 20.66 -0.69
N TYR A 806 -32.99 21.44 -0.25
CA TYR A 806 -34.27 21.65 -0.93
C TYR A 806 -34.51 23.13 -1.24
N SER A 807 -35.30 23.40 -2.29
CA SER A 807 -35.69 24.75 -2.67
C SER A 807 -36.66 25.37 -1.65
N GLN A 808 -37.53 24.56 -1.05
CA GLN A 808 -38.52 24.99 -0.05
C GLN A 808 -37.88 25.58 1.21
N SER A 809 -36.75 25.03 1.66
CA SER A 809 -35.96 25.58 2.76
C SER A 809 -34.97 26.65 2.31
N SER A 810 -34.96 27.03 1.03
CA SER A 810 -33.99 27.96 0.43
C SER A 810 -32.52 27.51 0.58
N THR A 811 -32.28 26.20 0.64
CA THR A 811 -30.94 25.60 0.81
C THR A 811 -30.53 24.67 -0.33
N LEU A 812 -31.17 24.80 -1.50
CA LEU A 812 -30.85 23.99 -2.68
C LEU A 812 -29.36 24.06 -3.06
N GLY A 813 -28.72 25.21 -2.82
CA GLY A 813 -27.28 25.40 -3.03
C GLY A 813 -26.38 24.43 -2.23
N SER A 814 -26.85 23.88 -1.10
CA SER A 814 -26.10 22.83 -0.39
C SER A 814 -26.01 21.53 -1.20
N PHE A 815 -27.06 21.20 -1.93
CA PHE A 815 -27.07 20.04 -2.82
C PHE A 815 -26.26 20.32 -4.09
N ASP A 816 -26.47 21.47 -4.73
CA ASP A 816 -25.83 21.80 -6.00
C ASP A 816 -24.30 21.99 -5.86
N ASN A 817 -23.85 22.62 -4.77
CA ASN A 817 -22.42 22.91 -4.58
C ASN A 817 -21.66 21.85 -3.79
N PHE A 818 -22.33 21.14 -2.87
CA PHE A 818 -21.68 20.23 -1.92
C PHE A 818 -22.26 18.82 -1.95
N LYS A 819 -23.17 18.50 -2.89
CA LYS A 819 -23.85 17.20 -2.97
C LYS A 819 -24.51 16.79 -1.64
N TYR A 820 -24.91 17.78 -0.83
CA TYR A 820 -25.46 17.58 0.50
C TYR A 820 -26.98 17.80 0.48
N ARG A 821 -27.72 16.74 0.75
CA ARG A 821 -29.17 16.76 0.94
C ARG A 821 -29.54 15.90 2.13
N GLU A 822 -30.46 16.43 2.94
CA GLU A 822 -30.97 15.76 4.12
C GLU A 822 -32.28 15.02 3.82
N TYR A 823 -32.50 13.98 4.61
CA TYR A 823 -33.74 13.21 4.61
C TYR A 823 -34.13 12.98 6.07
N VAL A 824 -35.43 12.81 6.34
CA VAL A 824 -35.90 12.48 7.68
C VAL A 824 -35.29 11.14 8.10
N GLY A 825 -34.74 11.07 9.32
CA GLY A 825 -34.16 9.84 9.86
C GLY A 825 -35.20 8.76 10.15
N LEU A 826 -34.74 7.52 10.33
CA LEU A 826 -35.60 6.34 10.51
C LEU A 826 -36.51 6.44 11.75
N ASN A 827 -37.69 5.81 11.67
CA ASN A 827 -38.65 5.63 12.78
C ASN A 827 -39.14 6.93 13.42
N GLN A 828 -39.30 7.97 12.61
CA GLN A 828 -39.85 9.26 13.04
C GLN A 828 -41.09 9.57 12.22
N ASN A 829 -42.17 9.99 12.89
CA ASN A 829 -43.46 10.27 12.25
C ASN A 829 -43.90 11.70 12.60
N MET A 830 -44.75 12.28 11.76
CA MET A 830 -45.42 13.54 12.03
C MET A 830 -46.84 13.44 11.49
N TYR A 831 -47.82 13.82 12.30
CA TYR A 831 -49.24 13.74 11.98
C TYR A 831 -49.84 15.13 11.98
N LYS A 832 -50.69 15.41 11.00
CA LYS A 832 -51.65 16.49 11.03
C LYS A 832 -52.93 15.95 11.67
N ILE A 833 -53.34 16.57 12.77
CA ILE A 833 -54.47 16.12 13.58
C ILE A 833 -55.54 17.19 13.51
N THR A 834 -56.73 16.80 13.05
CA THR A 834 -57.92 17.65 13.04
C THR A 834 -58.87 17.15 14.10
N GLU A 835 -59.13 17.96 15.12
CA GLU A 835 -60.03 17.62 16.23
C GLU A 835 -61.18 18.59 16.27
N LYS A 836 -62.39 18.07 16.48
CA LYS A 836 -63.61 18.87 16.52
C LYS A 836 -64.45 18.50 17.73
N SER A 837 -64.76 19.51 18.54
CA SER A 837 -65.69 19.41 19.66
C SER A 837 -66.89 20.30 19.42
N THR A 838 -68.09 19.80 19.76
CA THR A 838 -69.30 20.62 19.89
C THR A 838 -69.81 20.51 21.30
N VAL A 839 -69.81 21.64 22.00
CA VAL A 839 -70.22 21.74 23.41
C VAL A 839 -71.58 22.43 23.49
N THR A 840 -72.52 21.80 24.19
CA THR A 840 -73.85 22.33 24.46
C THR A 840 -73.97 22.67 25.94
N ILE A 841 -74.32 23.92 26.24
CA ILE A 841 -74.57 24.44 27.58
C ILE A 841 -76.07 24.69 27.72
N THR A 842 -76.72 23.95 28.62
CA THR A 842 -78.15 24.09 28.91
C THR A 842 -78.37 24.63 30.31
N ILE A 843 -79.12 25.72 30.40
CA ILE A 843 -79.51 26.33 31.67
C ILE A 843 -80.78 25.66 32.18
N ASN A 844 -80.73 25.16 33.41
CA ASN A 844 -81.80 24.50 34.13
C ASN A 844 -82.49 23.39 33.32
N LYS A 845 -81.69 22.41 32.86
CA LYS A 845 -82.15 21.29 32.01
C LYS A 845 -83.35 20.55 32.60
N ASP A 846 -83.40 20.43 33.93
CA ASP A 846 -84.44 19.68 34.64
C ASP A 846 -85.67 20.55 35.00
N HIS A 847 -85.72 21.81 34.53
CA HIS A 847 -86.81 22.76 34.78
C HIS A 847 -87.15 22.95 36.27
N ILE A 848 -86.13 22.94 37.13
CA ILE A 848 -86.28 23.13 38.58
C ILE A 848 -86.89 24.51 38.84
N PRO A 849 -88.02 24.62 39.57
CA PRO A 849 -88.62 25.90 39.90
C PRO A 849 -87.73 26.75 40.80
N VAL A 850 -87.42 27.98 40.38
CA VAL A 850 -86.64 28.96 41.16
C VAL A 850 -87.50 30.18 41.48
N TYR A 851 -87.84 30.35 42.75
CA TYR A 851 -88.78 31.38 43.21
C TYR A 851 -88.10 32.73 43.45
N THR A 852 -88.70 33.80 42.92
CA THR A 852 -88.31 35.17 43.26
C THR A 852 -88.76 35.50 44.69
N THR A 853 -88.04 36.37 45.41
CA THR A 853 -88.51 36.82 46.74
C THR A 853 -89.67 37.79 46.59
N ALA A 854 -90.71 37.69 47.43
CA ALA A 854 -91.85 38.61 47.41
C ALA A 854 -91.47 40.05 47.80
N GLU A 855 -90.37 40.23 48.54
CA GLU A 855 -89.81 41.54 48.93
C GLU A 855 -88.89 42.15 47.85
N MET A 856 -88.96 41.66 46.61
CA MET A 856 -88.20 42.20 45.47
C MET A 856 -88.82 43.53 45.01
N PRO A 857 -88.04 44.63 44.93
CA PRO A 857 -88.56 45.92 44.47
C PRO A 857 -89.09 45.90 43.04
N ASP A 858 -90.13 46.69 42.81
CA ASP A 858 -90.53 47.12 41.48
C ASP A 858 -89.35 47.70 40.68
N GLY A 859 -89.24 47.32 39.41
CA GLY A 859 -88.23 47.88 38.53
C GLY A 859 -87.87 46.97 37.36
N LYS A 860 -86.87 47.42 36.60
CA LYS A 860 -86.27 46.66 35.48
C LYS A 860 -85.09 45.86 36.00
N TYR A 861 -85.02 44.59 35.63
CA TYR A 861 -83.97 43.63 35.94
C TYR A 861 -83.45 43.04 34.64
N TYR A 862 -82.21 42.60 34.59
CA TYR A 862 -81.65 41.96 33.40
C TYR A 862 -81.38 40.49 33.64
N VAL A 863 -81.48 39.72 32.56
CA VAL A 863 -81.00 38.35 32.49
C VAL A 863 -80.18 38.26 31.22
N LYS A 864 -78.91 37.85 31.32
CA LYS A 864 -78.01 37.80 30.17
C LYS A 864 -77.11 36.55 30.20
N ALA A 865 -76.86 35.99 29.03
CA ALA A 865 -75.77 35.08 28.79
C ALA A 865 -74.63 35.84 28.10
N TRP A 866 -73.39 35.61 28.51
CA TRP A 866 -72.21 36.26 27.94
C TRP A 866 -70.97 35.38 28.13
N LEU A 867 -69.88 35.69 27.43
CA LEU A 867 -68.61 35.00 27.57
C LEU A 867 -67.56 35.95 28.17
N ALA A 868 -66.85 35.48 29.18
CA ALA A 868 -65.66 36.14 29.69
C ALA A 868 -64.53 36.08 28.66
N ASP A 869 -63.57 36.99 28.81
CA ASP A 869 -62.39 36.94 27.97
C ASP A 869 -61.51 35.76 28.41
N VAL A 870 -60.81 35.11 27.47
CA VAL A 870 -59.88 34.01 27.74
C VAL A 870 -58.45 34.50 27.54
N GLU A 871 -57.64 34.39 28.59
CA GLU A 871 -56.23 34.81 28.60
C GLU A 871 -55.32 33.70 28.05
N LEU A 872 -55.34 33.51 26.72
CA LEU A 872 -54.54 32.49 26.02
C LEU A 872 -53.04 32.57 26.34
N SER A 873 -52.52 33.76 26.63
CA SER A 873 -51.11 33.99 26.99
C SER A 873 -50.65 33.25 28.24
N LYS A 874 -51.59 32.78 29.09
CA LYS A 874 -51.28 31.97 30.27
C LYS A 874 -51.12 30.48 29.95
N SER A 875 -51.48 30.05 28.74
CA SER A 875 -51.36 28.66 28.32
C SER A 875 -49.90 28.22 28.19
N THR A 876 -49.65 26.94 28.41
CA THR A 876 -48.36 26.32 28.11
C THR A 876 -48.21 26.01 26.62
N ASN A 877 -49.30 25.96 25.87
CA ASN A 877 -49.33 25.59 24.45
C ASN A 877 -48.88 26.75 23.54
N ALA A 878 -48.49 26.44 22.30
CA ALA A 878 -47.92 27.39 21.36
C ALA A 878 -48.87 28.54 20.99
N TYR A 879 -50.18 28.32 21.08
CA TYR A 879 -51.19 29.37 20.88
C TYR A 879 -51.15 30.47 21.96
N LYS A 880 -50.35 30.36 23.02
CA LYS A 880 -50.14 31.46 23.99
C LYS A 880 -49.67 32.76 23.34
N SER A 881 -49.00 32.64 22.19
CA SER A 881 -48.56 33.77 21.36
C SER A 881 -49.73 34.64 20.84
N LEU A 882 -50.96 34.13 20.88
CA LEU A 882 -52.16 34.86 20.44
C LEU A 882 -52.66 35.91 21.44
N GLY A 883 -52.12 35.90 22.68
CA GLY A 883 -52.48 36.89 23.69
C GLY A 883 -53.84 36.61 24.32
N LYS A 884 -54.88 37.35 23.91
CA LYS A 884 -56.19 37.34 24.57
C LYS A 884 -57.31 37.12 23.55
N LEU A 885 -58.20 36.17 23.86
CA LEU A 885 -59.43 35.96 23.11
C LEU A 885 -60.56 36.76 23.78
N VAL A 886 -61.10 37.74 23.05
CA VAL A 886 -62.14 38.64 23.55
C VAL A 886 -63.48 37.90 23.64
N GLY A 887 -64.11 37.93 24.81
CA GLY A 887 -65.40 37.30 25.06
C GLY A 887 -66.58 38.07 24.46
N ILE A 888 -67.72 37.41 24.32
CA ILE A 888 -68.94 37.94 23.68
C ILE A 888 -69.86 38.56 24.73
N LYS A 889 -70.21 39.85 24.58
CA LYS A 889 -70.96 40.62 25.59
C LYS A 889 -72.00 41.55 24.94
N PRO A 890 -73.32 41.26 25.02
CA PRO A 890 -73.96 40.00 25.45
C PRO A 890 -74.00 38.94 24.32
N LEU A 891 -74.11 37.66 24.69
CA LEU A 891 -74.44 36.56 23.78
C LEU A 891 -75.97 36.42 23.60
N ASP A 892 -76.73 36.58 24.68
CA ASP A 892 -78.19 36.67 24.71
C ASP A 892 -78.60 37.53 25.91
N GLN A 893 -79.71 38.28 25.82
CA GLN A 893 -80.16 39.16 26.90
C GLN A 893 -81.66 39.48 26.80
N ILE A 894 -82.32 39.50 27.96
CA ILE A 894 -83.69 40.03 28.13
C ILE A 894 -83.75 41.02 29.30
N GLU A 895 -84.77 41.88 29.29
CA GLU A 895 -85.10 42.79 30.39
C GLU A 895 -86.43 42.36 31.03
N VAL A 896 -86.40 42.01 32.31
CA VAL A 896 -87.55 41.59 33.11
C VAL A 896 -88.10 42.78 33.88
N THR A 897 -89.41 43.03 33.78
CA THR A 897 -90.08 44.11 34.52
C THR A 897 -90.84 43.52 35.71
N VAL A 898 -90.44 43.88 36.92
CA VAL A 898 -91.12 43.50 38.17
C VAL A 898 -92.09 44.61 38.55
N LYS A 899 -93.37 44.26 38.71
CA LYS A 899 -94.43 45.18 39.15
C LYS A 899 -95.45 44.48 40.05
N GLY A 900 -95.42 44.80 41.33
CA GLY A 900 -96.23 44.15 42.36
C GLY A 900 -95.65 42.81 42.83
N SER A 901 -96.35 42.18 43.76
CA SER A 901 -95.95 40.92 44.40
C SER A 901 -97.09 39.90 44.39
N MET A 902 -96.77 38.64 44.72
CA MET A 902 -97.75 37.58 44.92
C MET A 902 -98.80 37.93 46.00
N PHE A 903 -98.51 38.85 46.91
CA PHE A 903 -99.48 39.31 47.90
C PHE A 903 -100.59 40.17 47.28
N ASP A 904 -100.32 40.85 46.16
CA ASP A 904 -101.33 41.63 45.43
C ASP A 904 -102.35 40.72 44.73
N ASP A 905 -101.96 39.48 44.41
CA ASP A 905 -102.83 38.43 43.85
C ASP A 905 -103.56 37.63 44.93
N LEU A 906 -103.11 37.68 46.18
CA LEU A 906 -103.73 37.00 47.33
C LEU A 906 -104.73 37.90 48.09
N ASN A 907 -104.61 39.23 47.93
CA ASN A 907 -105.46 40.24 48.57
C ASN A 907 -106.52 40.83 47.62
N ASN A 908 -106.58 40.36 46.38
CA ASN A 908 -107.67 40.54 45.39
C ASN A 908 -108.38 39.21 45.18
#